data_AF-A0A1G4ML10-F1
#
_entry.id   AF-A0A1G4ML10-F1
#
_cell.length_a   1.000
_cell.length_b   1.000
_cell.length_c   1.000
_cell.angle_alpha   90.00
_cell.angle_beta   90.00
_cell.angle_gamma   90.00
#
_symmetry.space_group_name_H-M   'P 1'
#
loop_
_entity.id
_entity.type
_entity.pdbx_description
1 polymer ?
#
loop_
_entity_poly.entity_id
_entity_poly.type
_entity_poly.pdbx_seq_one_letter_code
_entity_poly.pdbx_strand_id
1 'polypeptide(L)'
;MNSNTLSFKDRVVVITGSGGGLGRVYAIEYAKRGAKVVVNDLGGSLKGEGHNSRAADIVVSEIREKYKGTAVANYDSVTDNAESIIRTAISNFGRIDIVVNNAGILRDSSFAKMSEASFASVIDVHLNGAYKLCKAAWPYMRKQKFGRIVNTCSPAGLYGNFGQANYSAAKLGLVGFAETLAKEGYRYNIRVNCIVPLARSRMTERIIPPHILKQLAPEKIAPMVLYLTHEDTDATNVIIELAAGFYSQVRWERSSGQIFNPSPKSYTSEAILNKWDSIVDYRDKPFNKTQHPVQLSDYNYLIQKARELPPNDQGSTSIESLKGKSVIVTGAGGGLGRSHAIYFAKYGAKVVVNDIKSPDHVVNEINELYGPGSAVPDKHDVVKQSEEIVKTCLEAFGRVDVLVNNAGVLRDRSFIKMTDEEWDIVEKVHLFSTFGLCKAVWPIFVRQKSGTIINTTSTSGIYGNFGQANYAAAKAAILGFSKTLAIEGSKFGIKINIVAPHAETAMTKTIFSEKELGNHFDPSQVSPFFVLLASDELDKKVGRSVTGELFEVGGGWCGQTRWQRSKGVVSLQPSPEYIRDNWKQITDFTRSTNPSTTQNSSMSILQAVSQAAETAKSQDLFKYTERDSILYNIGLGCSSKELKYTYENDPQFQVLPTFGVIPFMTSGNSIKMDSLVDDFNYQFLLHGEQYFKLNQYPLPTKGVLKTIARPIQVADKNGKAAVIVGGYETIDAKSKKPLVYNEATFFIRGAHAPEGKQINKPRAKFAVQAFKAPDRQPDFALEVLSGKDQASIYRLSGDYNPLHIDPKIAKLAKFPRPILHGLCTLGMSGKALFEHFGQFDELKARFTNVVYPGDRLLVRAWKQPQGIVIFQTIDLDQKYVVLDNAAVKLVGANPKM
;
A
#
# COMPACT_ATOMS: atom_id res chain seq x y z
N MET A 1 -17.48 15.92 -17.36
CA MET A 1 -16.71 15.07 -16.43
C MET A 1 -17.71 14.36 -15.54
N ASN A 2 -17.63 13.03 -15.39
CA ASN A 2 -18.49 12.28 -14.48
C ASN A 2 -18.35 12.82 -13.05
N SER A 3 -19.47 13.01 -12.34
CA SER A 3 -19.57 13.62 -11.00
C SER A 3 -18.83 12.89 -9.87
N ASN A 4 -18.05 11.84 -10.17
CA ASN A 4 -17.41 10.97 -9.19
C ASN A 4 -15.86 11.03 -9.22
N THR A 5 -15.26 11.85 -10.09
CA THR A 5 -13.79 11.97 -10.22
C THR A 5 -13.23 13.03 -9.27
N LEU A 6 -12.16 12.73 -8.53
CA LEU A 6 -11.51 13.70 -7.64
C LEU A 6 -10.86 14.83 -8.46
N SER A 7 -11.30 16.06 -8.20
CA SER A 7 -10.93 17.27 -8.93
C SER A 7 -9.99 18.12 -8.11
N PHE A 8 -8.91 18.60 -8.72
CA PHE A 8 -7.98 19.56 -8.15
C PHE A 8 -8.08 20.92 -8.84
N LYS A 9 -9.22 21.20 -9.48
CA LYS A 9 -9.45 22.45 -10.18
C LYS A 9 -9.11 23.64 -9.27
N ASP A 10 -8.28 24.54 -9.79
CA ASP A 10 -7.80 25.76 -9.13
C ASP A 10 -6.91 25.56 -7.89
N ARG A 11 -6.57 24.32 -7.52
CA ARG A 11 -5.56 24.04 -6.49
C ARG A 11 -4.16 24.28 -7.03
N VAL A 12 -3.32 24.93 -6.23
CA VAL A 12 -1.90 25.15 -6.57
C VAL A 12 -1.02 24.15 -5.85
N VAL A 13 -0.19 23.45 -6.63
CA VAL A 13 0.66 22.34 -6.15
C VAL A 13 2.12 22.64 -6.43
N VAL A 14 2.97 22.59 -5.41
CA VAL A 14 4.42 22.58 -5.55
C VAL A 14 4.93 21.16 -5.36
N ILE A 15 5.71 20.66 -6.33
CA ILE A 15 6.31 19.33 -6.28
C ILE A 15 7.81 19.46 -6.52
N THR A 16 8.62 19.12 -5.51
CA THR A 16 10.08 19.22 -5.61
C THR A 16 10.69 17.95 -6.21
N GLY A 17 11.77 18.09 -6.99
CA GLY A 17 12.38 16.99 -7.74
C GLY A 17 11.42 16.36 -8.75
N SER A 18 10.70 17.21 -9.50
CA SER A 18 9.61 16.81 -10.40
C SER A 18 9.96 16.85 -11.89
N GLY A 19 11.23 17.03 -12.25
CA GLY A 19 11.73 16.89 -13.62
C GLY A 19 11.80 15.43 -14.10
N GLY A 20 11.70 14.46 -13.18
CA GLY A 20 11.69 13.03 -13.51
C GLY A 20 11.04 12.15 -12.44
N GLY A 21 11.08 10.83 -12.65
CA GLY A 21 10.67 9.82 -11.67
C GLY A 21 9.25 10.02 -11.12
N LEU A 22 9.10 9.84 -9.80
CA LEU A 22 7.83 9.98 -9.08
C LEU A 22 7.25 11.40 -9.20
N GLY A 23 8.08 12.43 -8.98
CA GLY A 23 7.65 13.83 -9.00
C GLY A 23 7.04 14.26 -10.33
N ARG A 24 7.62 13.83 -11.46
CA ARG A 24 7.06 14.07 -12.80
C ARG A 24 5.66 13.46 -12.95
N VAL A 25 5.47 12.23 -12.48
CA VAL A 25 4.16 11.55 -12.58
C VAL A 25 3.13 12.25 -11.71
N TYR A 26 3.48 12.69 -10.50
CA TYR A 26 2.59 13.49 -9.67
C TYR A 26 2.18 14.78 -10.39
N ALA A 27 3.14 15.52 -10.95
CA ALA A 27 2.88 16.78 -11.66
C ALA A 27 1.87 16.60 -12.80
N ILE A 28 2.05 15.56 -13.61
CA ILE A 28 1.14 15.22 -14.71
C ILE A 28 -0.25 14.84 -14.18
N GLU A 29 -0.35 13.99 -13.16
CA GLU A 29 -1.64 13.53 -12.62
C GLU A 29 -2.43 14.63 -11.93
N TYR A 30 -1.77 15.56 -11.23
CA TYR A 30 -2.41 16.77 -10.70
C TYR A 30 -2.92 17.68 -11.84
N ALA A 31 -2.09 17.92 -12.86
CA ALA A 31 -2.46 18.78 -13.97
C ALA A 31 -3.65 18.24 -14.78
N LYS A 32 -3.69 16.91 -15.03
CA LYS A 32 -4.85 16.23 -15.65
C LYS A 32 -6.16 16.44 -14.90
N ARG A 33 -6.08 16.75 -13.60
CA ARG A 33 -7.22 16.96 -12.71
C ARG A 33 -7.48 18.43 -12.41
N GLY A 34 -6.90 19.34 -13.21
CA GLY A 34 -7.18 20.77 -13.18
C GLY A 34 -6.33 21.58 -12.20
N ALA A 35 -5.32 20.97 -11.57
CA ALA A 35 -4.39 21.71 -10.71
C ALA A 35 -3.46 22.62 -11.51
N LYS A 36 -2.98 23.68 -10.85
CA LYS A 36 -1.91 24.56 -11.34
C LYS A 36 -0.60 24.12 -10.67
N VAL A 37 0.36 23.64 -11.45
CA VAL A 37 1.52 22.92 -10.92
C VAL A 37 2.80 23.75 -11.03
N VAL A 38 3.54 23.90 -9.93
CA VAL A 38 4.94 24.32 -9.94
C VAL A 38 5.81 23.08 -9.99
N VAL A 39 6.48 22.90 -11.13
CA VAL A 39 7.43 21.82 -11.37
C VAL A 39 8.81 22.32 -10.95
N ASN A 40 9.24 21.99 -9.74
CA ASN A 40 10.58 22.32 -9.25
C ASN A 40 11.56 21.17 -9.54
N ASP A 41 12.66 21.48 -10.21
CA ASP A 41 13.80 20.57 -10.36
C ASP A 41 15.11 21.35 -10.59
N LEU A 42 16.14 21.05 -9.78
CA LEU A 42 17.47 21.65 -9.90
C LEU A 42 18.23 21.17 -11.15
N GLY A 43 17.78 20.08 -11.79
CA GLY A 43 18.39 19.49 -12.97
C GLY A 43 19.54 18.51 -12.68
N GLY A 44 19.65 18.03 -11.44
CA GLY A 44 20.67 17.07 -11.00
C GLY A 44 20.20 15.61 -11.10
N SER A 45 21.14 14.69 -11.26
CA SER A 45 20.87 13.23 -11.20
C SER A 45 20.50 12.77 -9.77
N LEU A 46 20.09 11.50 -9.60
CA LEU A 46 19.91 10.90 -8.25
C LEU A 46 21.20 10.89 -7.42
N LYS A 47 22.36 11.00 -8.08
CA LYS A 47 23.66 11.22 -7.43
C LYS A 47 23.94 12.70 -7.18
N GLY A 48 23.00 13.62 -7.40
CA GLY A 48 23.20 15.06 -7.19
C GLY A 48 24.28 15.67 -8.11
N GLU A 49 24.54 15.05 -9.26
CA GLU A 49 25.51 15.53 -10.25
C GLU A 49 24.78 16.17 -11.44
N GLY A 50 25.31 17.28 -11.96
CA GLY A 50 24.80 18.00 -13.14
C GLY A 50 23.78 19.11 -12.82
N HIS A 51 23.64 20.06 -13.76
CA HIS A 51 22.65 21.13 -13.74
C HIS A 51 21.99 21.23 -15.13
N ASN A 52 21.00 20.39 -15.39
CA ASN A 52 20.21 20.47 -16.61
C ASN A 52 18.80 20.98 -16.28
N SER A 53 18.65 22.31 -16.18
CA SER A 53 17.37 23.00 -15.94
C SER A 53 16.25 22.59 -16.90
N ARG A 54 16.62 22.03 -18.07
CA ARG A 54 15.71 21.50 -19.08
C ARG A 54 14.76 20.41 -18.56
N ALA A 55 15.08 19.72 -17.46
CA ALA A 55 14.23 18.67 -16.91
C ALA A 55 12.84 19.18 -16.47
N ALA A 56 12.79 20.30 -15.75
CA ALA A 56 11.52 20.92 -15.34
C ALA A 56 10.74 21.44 -16.56
N ASP A 57 11.43 22.07 -17.52
CA ASP A 57 10.83 22.58 -18.75
C ASP A 57 10.17 21.50 -19.60
N ILE A 58 10.79 20.32 -19.71
CA ILE A 58 10.23 19.19 -20.45
C ILE A 58 8.88 18.77 -19.85
N VAL A 59 8.80 18.68 -18.52
CA VAL A 59 7.56 18.28 -17.83
C VAL A 59 6.49 19.36 -17.96
N VAL A 60 6.87 20.64 -17.84
CA VAL A 60 5.93 21.76 -18.05
C VAL A 60 5.40 21.79 -19.47
N SER A 61 6.27 21.59 -20.47
CA SER A 61 5.89 21.53 -21.88
C SER A 61 4.94 20.36 -22.13
N GLU A 62 5.23 19.18 -21.59
CA GLU A 62 4.33 18.03 -21.69
C GLU A 62 2.95 18.31 -21.04
N ILE A 63 2.92 18.93 -19.86
CA ILE A 63 1.66 19.32 -19.19
C ILE A 63 0.84 20.26 -20.07
N ARG A 64 1.46 21.31 -20.63
CA ARG A 64 0.78 22.33 -21.43
C ARG A 64 0.35 21.79 -22.80
N GLU A 65 1.23 21.08 -23.49
CA GLU A 65 1.02 20.67 -24.87
C GLU A 65 0.14 19.42 -24.98
N LYS A 66 0.43 18.39 -24.18
CA LYS A 66 -0.23 17.07 -24.27
C LYS A 66 -1.49 16.99 -23.42
N TYR A 67 -1.44 17.51 -22.19
CA TYR A 67 -2.57 17.40 -21.25
C TYR A 67 -3.40 18.69 -21.14
N LYS A 68 -3.00 19.76 -21.84
CA LYS A 68 -3.67 21.07 -21.81
C LYS A 68 -3.85 21.61 -20.39
N GLY A 69 -2.91 21.28 -19.49
CA GLY A 69 -2.91 21.70 -18.09
C GLY A 69 -2.07 22.97 -17.85
N THR A 70 -2.13 23.47 -16.62
CA THR A 70 -1.40 24.68 -16.21
C THR A 70 -0.21 24.30 -15.36
N ALA A 71 1.00 24.66 -15.81
CA ALA A 71 2.22 24.47 -15.04
C ALA A 71 3.25 25.58 -15.28
N VAL A 72 4.17 25.77 -14.33
CA VAL A 72 5.34 26.65 -14.43
C VAL A 72 6.57 25.93 -13.86
N ALA A 73 7.73 26.16 -14.46
CA ALA A 73 8.98 25.56 -14.00
C ALA A 73 9.61 26.42 -12.89
N ASN A 74 10.36 25.78 -12.00
CA ASN A 74 11.26 26.42 -11.06
C ASN A 74 12.56 25.60 -10.96
N TYR A 75 13.70 26.27 -10.85
CA TYR A 75 15.03 25.65 -10.89
C TYR A 75 15.81 25.78 -9.58
N ASP A 76 15.18 26.30 -8.54
CA ASP A 76 15.85 26.60 -7.29
C ASP A 76 16.14 25.33 -6.47
N SER A 77 17.24 25.38 -5.73
CA SER A 77 17.59 24.34 -4.76
C SER A 77 16.65 24.38 -3.55
N VAL A 78 16.23 23.21 -3.09
CA VAL A 78 15.45 23.05 -1.84
C VAL A 78 16.27 23.39 -0.60
N THR A 79 17.62 23.41 -0.68
CA THR A 79 18.47 23.75 0.46
C THR A 79 18.79 25.23 0.52
N ASP A 80 18.98 25.89 -0.63
CA ASP A 80 19.58 27.23 -0.69
C ASP A 80 18.55 28.33 -0.92
N ASN A 81 17.47 28.03 -1.67
CA ASN A 81 16.49 29.04 -2.08
C ASN A 81 15.05 28.50 -2.08
N ALA A 82 14.69 27.69 -1.08
CA ALA A 82 13.37 27.07 -0.98
C ALA A 82 12.21 28.08 -0.97
N GLU A 83 12.44 29.28 -0.42
CA GLU A 83 11.44 30.35 -0.42
C GLU A 83 11.07 30.78 -1.83
N SER A 84 12.04 30.82 -2.76
CA SER A 84 11.80 31.16 -4.17
C SER A 84 10.91 30.15 -4.89
N ILE A 85 10.96 28.87 -4.48
CA ILE A 85 10.05 27.84 -4.98
C ILE A 85 8.60 28.20 -4.63
N ILE A 86 8.34 28.59 -3.38
CA ILE A 86 7.01 29.01 -2.94
C ILE A 86 6.62 30.35 -3.57
N ARG A 87 7.55 31.31 -3.67
CA ARG A 87 7.35 32.58 -4.36
C ARG A 87 6.91 32.37 -5.81
N THR A 88 7.48 31.39 -6.50
CA THR A 88 7.06 31.03 -7.87
C THR A 88 5.58 30.64 -7.91
N ALA A 89 5.09 29.86 -6.95
CA ALA A 89 3.68 29.51 -6.84
C ALA A 89 2.80 30.76 -6.61
N ILE A 90 3.22 31.64 -5.70
CA ILE A 90 2.48 32.87 -5.38
C ILE A 90 2.47 33.84 -6.55
N SER A 91 3.61 34.10 -7.19
CA SER A 91 3.71 35.05 -8.31
C SER A 91 2.93 34.61 -9.54
N ASN A 92 2.86 33.30 -9.82
CA ASN A 92 2.17 32.78 -11.01
C ASN A 92 0.69 32.48 -10.76
N PHE A 93 0.33 32.04 -9.55
CA PHE A 93 -1.00 31.47 -9.28
C PHE A 93 -1.71 32.10 -8.08
N GLY A 94 -1.06 33.00 -7.34
CA GLY A 94 -1.63 33.77 -6.23
C GLY A 94 -1.83 33.01 -4.91
N ARG A 95 -1.51 31.71 -4.86
CA ARG A 95 -1.74 30.84 -3.69
C ARG A 95 -0.83 29.61 -3.70
N ILE A 96 -0.82 28.87 -2.59
CA ILE A 96 -0.21 27.54 -2.47
C ILE A 96 -1.10 26.65 -1.60
N ASP A 97 -1.56 25.52 -2.14
CA ASP A 97 -2.49 24.60 -1.46
C ASP A 97 -1.81 23.31 -1.03
N ILE A 98 -0.93 22.79 -1.89
CA ILE A 98 -0.36 21.45 -1.76
C ILE A 98 1.16 21.53 -1.91
N VAL A 99 1.89 20.94 -0.97
CA VAL A 99 3.35 20.75 -1.04
C VAL A 99 3.67 19.26 -1.01
N VAL A 100 4.35 18.78 -2.05
CA VAL A 100 4.86 17.41 -2.11
C VAL A 100 6.38 17.46 -1.98
N ASN A 101 6.87 17.15 -0.78
CA ASN A 101 8.29 17.02 -0.49
C ASN A 101 8.82 15.70 -1.09
N ASN A 102 9.32 15.77 -2.32
CA ASN A 102 9.76 14.61 -3.10
C ASN A 102 11.25 14.68 -3.52
N ALA A 103 11.87 15.86 -3.56
CA ALA A 103 13.28 16.00 -3.89
C ALA A 103 14.19 15.09 -3.04
N GLY A 104 15.26 14.61 -3.67
CA GLY A 104 16.13 13.63 -3.04
C GLY A 104 17.40 13.28 -3.80
N ILE A 105 18.40 12.83 -3.04
CA ILE A 105 19.69 12.35 -3.55
C ILE A 105 20.13 11.11 -2.77
N LEU A 106 21.02 10.31 -3.37
CA LEU A 106 21.64 9.16 -2.71
C LEU A 106 23.15 9.36 -2.58
N ARG A 107 23.69 8.96 -1.42
CA ARG A 107 25.13 8.88 -1.10
C ARG A 107 25.41 7.57 -0.37
N ASP A 108 24.96 6.48 -0.98
CA ASP A 108 25.00 5.15 -0.38
C ASP A 108 26.45 4.68 -0.16
N SER A 109 26.76 4.32 1.07
CA SER A 109 28.05 3.74 1.48
C SER A 109 27.88 3.05 2.84
N SER A 110 28.59 1.95 3.08
CA SER A 110 28.66 1.38 4.44
C SER A 110 29.07 2.45 5.45
N PHE A 111 28.56 2.40 6.66
CA PHE A 111 28.81 3.41 7.70
C PHE A 111 30.32 3.65 7.94
N ALA A 112 31.14 2.59 7.87
CA ALA A 112 32.60 2.70 7.95
C ALA A 112 33.22 3.63 6.89
N LYS A 113 32.63 3.72 5.69
CA LYS A 113 33.11 4.52 4.55
C LYS A 113 32.36 5.85 4.39
N MET A 114 31.22 6.01 5.05
CA MET A 114 30.41 7.22 4.93
C MET A 114 31.15 8.43 5.50
N SER A 115 31.31 9.48 4.70
CA SER A 115 31.90 10.75 5.15
C SER A 115 30.85 11.68 5.75
N GLU A 116 31.27 12.61 6.60
CA GLU A 116 30.42 13.68 7.15
C GLU A 116 29.70 14.47 6.05
N ALA A 117 30.40 14.85 4.98
CA ALA A 117 29.81 15.56 3.85
C ALA A 117 28.73 14.74 3.13
N SER A 118 28.93 13.41 3.01
CA SER A 118 27.92 12.50 2.44
C SER A 118 26.71 12.34 3.36
N PHE A 119 26.91 12.41 4.67
CA PHE A 119 25.83 12.40 5.63
C PHE A 119 25.04 13.72 5.56
N ALA A 120 25.72 14.85 5.71
CA ALA A 120 25.16 16.19 5.67
C ALA A 120 24.34 16.46 4.41
N SER A 121 24.91 16.24 3.22
CA SER A 121 24.20 16.51 1.97
C SER A 121 22.88 15.75 1.82
N VAL A 122 22.79 14.51 2.32
CA VAL A 122 21.55 13.73 2.29
C VAL A 122 20.54 14.24 3.32
N ILE A 123 20.97 14.60 4.54
CA ILE A 123 20.10 15.26 5.52
C ILE A 123 19.59 16.60 4.96
N ASP A 124 20.47 17.39 4.35
CA ASP A 124 20.16 18.72 3.84
C ASP A 124 19.08 18.68 2.76
N VAL A 125 19.26 17.87 1.72
CA VAL A 125 18.29 17.82 0.61
C VAL A 125 16.94 17.25 1.06
N HIS A 126 16.95 16.22 1.90
CA HIS A 126 15.72 15.50 2.22
C HIS A 126 14.96 16.10 3.41
N LEU A 127 15.64 16.37 4.52
CA LEU A 127 15.03 16.81 5.77
C LEU A 127 15.03 18.34 5.86
N ASN A 128 16.20 18.98 5.74
CA ASN A 128 16.29 20.44 5.84
C ASN A 128 15.59 21.13 4.66
N GLY A 129 15.65 20.55 3.46
CA GLY A 129 14.92 21.06 2.30
C GLY A 129 13.41 21.00 2.46
N ALA A 130 12.88 19.92 3.05
CA ALA A 130 11.46 19.82 3.38
C ALA A 130 11.07 20.82 4.48
N TYR A 131 11.91 21.00 5.50
CA TYR A 131 11.73 22.03 6.52
C TYR A 131 11.61 23.42 5.89
N LYS A 132 12.61 23.86 5.10
CA LYS A 132 12.64 25.19 4.49
C LYS A 132 11.44 25.42 3.56
N LEU A 133 11.07 24.42 2.76
CA LEU A 133 9.92 24.51 1.87
C LEU A 133 8.60 24.63 2.63
N CYS A 134 8.39 23.77 3.63
CA CYS A 134 7.20 23.84 4.48
C CYS A 134 7.15 25.16 5.26
N LYS A 135 8.29 25.64 5.76
CA LYS A 135 8.42 26.91 6.49
C LYS A 135 7.97 28.09 5.61
N ALA A 136 8.39 28.13 4.36
CA ALA A 136 7.98 29.16 3.39
C ALA A 136 6.49 29.06 3.00
N ALA A 137 5.93 27.86 2.88
CA ALA A 137 4.52 27.67 2.53
C ALA A 137 3.55 27.94 3.70
N TRP A 138 4.01 27.73 4.94
CA TRP A 138 3.17 27.71 6.15
C TRP A 138 2.34 28.99 6.38
N PRO A 139 2.88 30.21 6.22
CA PRO A 139 2.11 31.44 6.44
C PRO A 139 0.91 31.56 5.50
N TYR A 140 1.08 31.17 4.23
CA TYR A 140 0.02 31.19 3.22
C TYR A 140 -1.07 30.17 3.55
N MET A 141 -0.68 28.91 3.82
CA MET A 141 -1.62 27.84 4.17
C MET A 141 -2.42 28.16 5.44
N ARG A 142 -1.79 28.77 6.44
CA ARG A 142 -2.47 29.21 7.67
C ARG A 142 -3.45 30.35 7.41
N LYS A 143 -3.04 31.37 6.64
CA LYS A 143 -3.89 32.52 6.32
C LYS A 143 -5.16 32.09 5.58
N GLN A 144 -5.03 31.18 4.62
CA GLN A 144 -6.16 30.68 3.82
C GLN A 144 -6.95 29.54 4.49
N LYS A 145 -6.51 29.06 5.67
CA LYS A 145 -7.10 27.92 6.40
C LYS A 145 -7.25 26.66 5.53
N PHE A 146 -6.22 26.38 4.74
CA PHE A 146 -6.14 25.17 3.93
C PHE A 146 -4.68 24.86 3.59
N GLY A 147 -4.26 23.62 3.82
CA GLY A 147 -2.98 23.12 3.33
C GLY A 147 -2.95 21.60 3.30
N ARG A 148 -2.18 21.04 2.36
CA ARG A 148 -1.90 19.61 2.30
C ARG A 148 -0.42 19.40 2.04
N ILE A 149 0.22 18.59 2.88
CA ILE A 149 1.66 18.32 2.78
C ILE A 149 1.87 16.82 2.77
N VAL A 150 2.66 16.34 1.80
CA VAL A 150 3.08 14.94 1.72
C VAL A 150 4.60 14.87 1.78
N ASN A 151 5.11 14.16 2.78
CA ASN A 151 6.53 13.86 2.91
C ASN A 151 6.85 12.48 2.32
N THR A 152 7.78 12.45 1.36
CA THR A 152 8.22 11.20 0.72
C THR A 152 9.30 10.53 1.58
N CYS A 153 8.88 9.56 2.37
CA CYS A 153 9.73 8.76 3.25
C CYS A 153 10.27 7.52 2.50
N SER A 154 10.66 6.46 3.21
CA SER A 154 11.15 5.22 2.59
C SER A 154 11.13 4.06 3.58
N PRO A 155 11.01 2.79 3.12
CA PRO A 155 11.21 1.63 3.99
C PRO A 155 12.57 1.67 4.70
N ALA A 156 13.62 2.22 4.06
CA ALA A 156 14.92 2.41 4.69
C ALA A 156 14.86 3.34 5.91
N GLY A 157 13.99 4.36 5.90
CA GLY A 157 13.76 5.21 7.06
C GLY A 157 13.08 4.44 8.19
N LEU A 158 12.00 3.71 7.88
CA LEU A 158 11.24 3.02 8.91
C LEU A 158 12.02 1.87 9.57
N TYR A 159 12.77 1.10 8.78
CA TYR A 159 13.34 -0.19 9.18
C TYR A 159 14.88 -0.24 9.20
N GLY A 160 15.55 0.81 8.71
CA GLY A 160 17.00 0.78 8.45
C GLY A 160 17.33 0.00 7.17
N ASN A 161 18.43 0.36 6.51
CA ASN A 161 18.93 -0.37 5.34
C ASN A 161 20.46 -0.28 5.25
N PHE A 162 21.12 -1.41 5.01
CA PHE A 162 22.58 -1.47 4.92
C PHE A 162 23.12 -0.43 3.92
N GLY A 163 24.13 0.35 4.33
CA GLY A 163 24.79 1.33 3.48
C GLY A 163 24.04 2.66 3.32
N GLN A 164 22.97 2.87 4.09
CA GLN A 164 22.07 4.02 3.94
C GLN A 164 21.83 4.75 5.27
N ALA A 165 22.83 4.83 6.15
CA ALA A 165 22.67 5.44 7.48
C ALA A 165 22.17 6.90 7.41
N ASN A 166 22.71 7.70 6.50
CA ASN A 166 22.28 9.06 6.18
C ASN A 166 20.84 9.12 5.63
N TYR A 167 20.51 8.28 4.66
CA TYR A 167 19.20 8.26 4.03
C TYR A 167 18.12 7.75 4.98
N SER A 168 18.39 6.71 5.75
CA SER A 168 17.51 6.22 6.83
C SER A 168 17.24 7.30 7.88
N ALA A 169 18.27 8.05 8.27
CA ALA A 169 18.13 9.18 9.18
C ALA A 169 17.18 10.24 8.61
N ALA A 170 17.46 10.77 7.41
CA ALA A 170 16.63 11.80 6.80
C ALA A 170 15.17 11.34 6.60
N LYS A 171 14.98 10.11 6.13
CA LYS A 171 13.65 9.59 5.80
C LYS A 171 12.80 9.29 7.03
N LEU A 172 13.38 8.96 8.18
CA LEU A 172 12.62 8.86 9.42
C LEU A 172 12.49 10.22 10.13
N GLY A 173 13.46 11.12 9.98
CA GLY A 173 13.34 12.51 10.40
C GLY A 173 12.11 13.21 9.81
N LEU A 174 11.82 12.93 8.53
CA LEU A 174 10.62 13.40 7.84
C LEU A 174 9.30 12.90 8.46
N VAL A 175 9.31 11.74 9.12
CA VAL A 175 8.14 11.22 9.83
C VAL A 175 7.89 12.04 11.09
N GLY A 176 8.89 12.17 11.99
CA GLY A 176 8.73 12.98 13.21
C GLY A 176 8.41 14.46 12.90
N PHE A 177 8.97 14.99 11.81
CA PHE A 177 8.60 16.31 11.28
C PHE A 177 7.13 16.37 10.83
N ALA A 178 6.67 15.39 10.04
CA ALA A 178 5.29 15.32 9.57
C ALA A 178 4.28 15.20 10.72
N GLU A 179 4.55 14.35 11.71
CA GLU A 179 3.65 14.16 12.85
C GLU A 179 3.51 15.44 13.68
N THR A 180 4.60 16.20 13.83
CA THR A 180 4.58 17.51 14.49
C THR A 180 3.76 18.52 13.69
N LEU A 181 4.02 18.66 12.39
CA LEU A 181 3.25 19.59 11.54
C LEU A 181 1.78 19.20 11.45
N ALA A 182 1.44 17.91 11.48
CA ALA A 182 0.05 17.45 11.52
C ALA A 182 -0.67 17.97 12.76
N LYS A 183 -0.01 17.98 13.92
CA LYS A 183 -0.54 18.54 15.18
C LYS A 183 -0.65 20.06 15.13
N GLU A 184 0.40 20.76 14.67
CA GLU A 184 0.39 22.23 14.58
C GLU A 184 -0.60 22.77 13.55
N GLY A 185 -0.74 22.06 12.43
CA GLY A 185 -1.55 22.44 11.28
C GLY A 185 -3.04 22.14 11.43
N TYR A 186 -3.41 21.22 12.32
CA TYR A 186 -4.78 20.68 12.42
C TYR A 186 -5.86 21.78 12.51
N ARG A 187 -5.68 22.73 13.45
CA ARG A 187 -6.64 23.84 13.66
C ARG A 187 -6.73 24.82 12.48
N TYR A 188 -5.78 24.77 11.55
CA TYR A 188 -5.73 25.60 10.35
C TYR A 188 -6.16 24.82 9.10
N ASN A 189 -6.70 23.59 9.25
CA ASN A 189 -7.04 22.70 8.14
C ASN A 189 -5.81 22.44 7.23
N ILE A 190 -4.64 22.35 7.86
CA ILE A 190 -3.40 21.90 7.23
C ILE A 190 -3.19 20.45 7.64
N ARG A 191 -3.22 19.54 6.66
CA ARG A 191 -3.02 18.10 6.88
C ARG A 191 -1.67 17.68 6.36
N VAL A 192 -0.95 16.88 7.15
CA VAL A 192 0.41 16.45 6.84
C VAL A 192 0.49 14.94 6.98
N ASN A 193 0.97 14.28 5.93
CA ASN A 193 1.01 12.82 5.84
C ASN A 193 2.34 12.35 5.24
N CYS A 194 2.68 11.09 5.49
CA CYS A 194 3.86 10.44 4.91
C CYS A 194 3.47 9.34 3.94
N ILE A 195 4.19 9.24 2.83
CA ILE A 195 4.21 8.04 1.99
C ILE A 195 5.55 7.33 2.12
N VAL A 196 5.53 6.01 2.03
CA VAL A 196 6.69 5.13 2.18
C VAL A 196 6.76 4.24 0.93
N PRO A 197 7.11 4.82 -0.24
CA PRO A 197 7.15 4.07 -1.48
C PRO A 197 8.33 3.09 -1.49
N LEU A 198 8.06 1.83 -1.87
CA LEU A 198 9.12 0.88 -2.18
C LEU A 198 9.64 1.12 -3.60
N ALA A 199 10.93 1.42 -3.72
CA ALA A 199 11.61 1.56 -5.00
C ALA A 199 12.23 0.24 -5.47
N ARG A 200 12.49 0.15 -6.77
CA ARG A 200 13.33 -0.93 -7.33
C ARG A 200 14.76 -0.77 -6.81
N SER A 201 15.38 -1.86 -6.36
CA SER A 201 16.77 -1.94 -5.94
C SER A 201 17.44 -3.14 -6.61
N ARG A 202 18.77 -3.16 -6.67
CA ARG A 202 19.53 -4.31 -7.20
C ARG A 202 19.19 -5.62 -6.47
N MET A 203 18.85 -5.53 -5.18
CA MET A 203 18.44 -6.67 -4.36
C MET A 203 17.04 -7.16 -4.75
N THR A 204 16.09 -6.25 -4.97
CA THR A 204 14.73 -6.62 -5.37
C THR A 204 14.65 -7.09 -6.82
N GLU A 205 15.52 -6.60 -7.71
CA GLU A 205 15.58 -7.03 -9.12
C GLU A 205 15.94 -8.51 -9.31
N ARG A 206 16.81 -9.06 -8.47
CA ARG A 206 17.21 -10.49 -8.56
C ARG A 206 16.17 -11.46 -7.99
N ILE A 207 15.28 -10.98 -7.14
CA ILE A 207 14.31 -11.80 -6.40
C ILE A 207 12.91 -11.68 -7.01
N ILE A 208 12.58 -10.57 -7.67
CA ILE A 208 11.24 -10.30 -8.20
C ILE A 208 11.07 -10.82 -9.63
N PRO A 209 10.03 -11.62 -9.91
CA PRO A 209 9.67 -12.02 -11.27
C PRO A 209 9.44 -10.82 -12.21
N PRO A 210 9.88 -10.86 -13.49
CA PRO A 210 9.78 -9.72 -14.42
C PRO A 210 8.37 -9.13 -14.59
N HIS A 211 7.33 -9.95 -14.45
CA HIS A 211 5.94 -9.51 -14.56
C HIS A 211 5.47 -8.70 -13.34
N ILE A 212 6.09 -8.87 -12.17
CA ILE A 212 5.87 -8.05 -10.97
C ILE A 212 6.74 -6.78 -11.02
N LEU A 213 7.95 -6.86 -11.58
CA LEU A 213 8.78 -5.66 -11.81
C LEU A 213 8.03 -4.62 -12.65
N LYS A 214 7.31 -5.04 -13.70
CA LYS A 214 6.44 -4.15 -14.50
C LYS A 214 5.35 -3.43 -13.67
N GLN A 215 4.95 -3.98 -12.53
CA GLN A 215 3.97 -3.37 -11.63
C GLN A 215 4.59 -2.30 -10.73
N LEU A 216 5.90 -2.34 -10.45
CA LEU A 216 6.63 -1.28 -9.75
C LEU A 216 6.82 -0.07 -10.68
N ALA A 217 5.73 0.67 -10.88
CA ALA A 217 5.65 1.83 -11.75
C ALA A 217 5.20 3.06 -10.93
N PRO A 218 5.81 4.24 -11.13
CA PRO A 218 5.42 5.50 -10.47
C PRO A 218 3.93 5.82 -10.49
N GLU A 219 3.23 5.42 -11.55
CA GLU A 219 1.78 5.61 -11.78
C GLU A 219 0.94 4.91 -10.71
N LYS A 220 1.49 3.91 -10.02
CA LYS A 220 0.82 3.25 -8.91
C LYS A 220 1.06 3.93 -7.56
N ILE A 221 1.95 4.91 -7.49
CA ILE A 221 2.19 5.68 -6.27
C ILE A 221 1.30 6.91 -6.23
N ALA A 222 1.18 7.60 -7.37
CA ALA A 222 0.45 8.85 -7.52
C ALA A 222 -0.99 8.84 -6.96
N PRO A 223 -1.81 7.78 -7.13
CA PRO A 223 -3.17 7.71 -6.58
C PRO A 223 -3.27 8.05 -5.09
N MET A 224 -2.32 7.54 -4.28
CA MET A 224 -2.30 7.78 -2.84
C MET A 224 -1.91 9.23 -2.52
N VAL A 225 -0.90 9.77 -3.22
CA VAL A 225 -0.46 11.17 -3.04
C VAL A 225 -1.60 12.14 -3.36
N LEU A 226 -2.29 11.92 -4.47
CA LEU A 226 -3.46 12.71 -4.84
C LEU A 226 -4.53 12.58 -3.76
N TYR A 227 -4.93 11.38 -3.36
CA TYR A 227 -5.97 11.22 -2.35
C TYR A 227 -5.63 11.90 -1.01
N LEU A 228 -4.41 11.72 -0.49
CA LEU A 228 -3.93 12.35 0.76
C LEU A 228 -3.90 13.89 0.73
N THR A 229 -4.00 14.48 -0.46
CA THR A 229 -3.98 15.94 -0.66
C THR A 229 -5.29 16.48 -1.21
N HIS A 230 -6.32 15.64 -1.34
CA HIS A 230 -7.64 16.09 -1.72
C HIS A 230 -8.36 16.75 -0.53
N GLU A 231 -9.39 17.54 -0.80
CA GLU A 231 -10.19 18.17 0.25
C GLU A 231 -11.16 17.18 0.93
N ASP A 232 -11.66 16.20 0.19
CA ASP A 232 -12.55 15.12 0.67
C ASP A 232 -11.95 14.18 1.71
N THR A 233 -10.63 14.23 1.96
CA THR A 233 -10.03 13.42 3.02
C THR A 233 -9.73 14.25 4.25
N ASP A 234 -10.09 13.68 5.41
CA ASP A 234 -9.69 14.21 6.70
C ASP A 234 -8.36 13.63 7.20
N ALA A 235 -7.76 12.71 6.43
CA ALA A 235 -6.52 12.02 6.80
C ALA A 235 -5.38 13.00 7.08
N THR A 236 -4.85 12.95 8.29
CA THR A 236 -3.65 13.65 8.73
C THR A 236 -2.90 12.71 9.67
N ASN A 237 -1.59 12.91 9.81
CA ASN A 237 -0.74 12.07 10.65
C ASN A 237 -0.75 10.58 10.25
N VAL A 238 -0.98 10.27 8.97
CA VAL A 238 -0.92 8.89 8.47
C VAL A 238 0.40 8.60 7.77
N ILE A 239 0.90 7.37 7.93
CA ILE A 239 2.09 6.85 7.25
C ILE A 239 1.62 5.72 6.36
N ILE A 240 1.76 5.86 5.04
CA ILE A 240 1.26 4.88 4.07
C ILE A 240 2.42 4.19 3.36
N GLU A 241 2.56 2.90 3.58
CA GLU A 241 3.46 2.05 2.81
C GLU A 241 2.77 1.52 1.56
N LEU A 242 3.47 1.61 0.44
CA LEU A 242 2.86 1.36 -0.86
C LEU A 242 3.90 0.93 -1.90
N ALA A 243 3.51 -0.02 -2.74
CA ALA A 243 4.34 -0.50 -3.85
C ALA A 243 3.49 -1.30 -4.82
N ALA A 244 3.74 -1.18 -6.12
CA ALA A 244 3.15 -2.05 -7.13
C ALA A 244 1.60 -2.16 -7.12
N GLY A 245 0.91 -1.17 -6.53
CA GLY A 245 -0.55 -1.16 -6.37
C GLY A 245 -1.05 -1.70 -5.03
N PHE A 246 -0.15 -2.11 -4.14
CA PHE A 246 -0.44 -2.33 -2.72
C PHE A 246 -0.46 -1.00 -1.97
N TYR A 247 -1.40 -0.85 -1.05
CA TYR A 247 -1.54 0.31 -0.16
C TYR A 247 -1.91 -0.15 1.25
N SER A 248 -1.13 0.28 2.24
CA SER A 248 -1.37 -0.07 3.64
C SER A 248 -0.89 1.04 4.57
N GLN A 249 -1.65 1.28 5.63
CA GLN A 249 -1.22 2.16 6.71
C GLN A 249 -0.23 1.45 7.63
N VAL A 250 0.83 2.18 8.01
CA VAL A 250 1.76 1.84 9.09
C VAL A 250 1.47 2.77 10.27
N ARG A 251 1.55 2.25 11.49
CA ARG A 251 1.45 3.02 12.74
C ARG A 251 2.38 2.46 13.81
N TRP A 252 2.60 3.24 14.85
CA TRP A 252 3.30 2.77 16.05
C TRP A 252 2.42 1.80 16.85
N GLU A 253 3.05 0.76 17.38
CA GLU A 253 2.48 -0.16 18.35
C GLU A 253 3.43 -0.22 19.55
N ARG A 254 2.91 0.12 20.73
CA ARG A 254 3.65 0.16 21.99
C ARG A 254 3.12 -0.94 22.90
N SER A 255 4.01 -1.78 23.41
CA SER A 255 3.67 -2.86 24.34
C SER A 255 2.98 -2.30 25.59
N SER A 256 2.19 -3.11 26.29
CA SER A 256 1.74 -2.79 27.65
C SER A 256 2.91 -2.49 28.60
N GLY A 257 4.08 -3.06 28.33
CA GLY A 257 5.32 -2.86 29.07
C GLY A 257 5.31 -3.54 30.44
N GLN A 258 6.21 -3.13 31.33
CA GLN A 258 6.30 -3.61 32.71
C GLN A 258 6.48 -2.43 33.65
N ILE A 259 5.70 -2.40 34.74
CA ILE A 259 5.91 -1.48 35.87
C ILE A 259 6.77 -2.13 36.96
N PHE A 260 7.53 -1.31 37.66
CA PHE A 260 8.47 -1.66 38.71
C PHE A 260 8.37 -0.63 39.82
N ASN A 261 8.54 -1.02 41.08
CA ASN A 261 8.66 -0.05 42.17
C ASN A 261 9.83 0.90 41.85
N PRO A 262 9.59 2.23 41.73
CA PRO A 262 10.59 3.17 41.23
C PRO A 262 11.65 3.55 42.29
N SER A 263 11.63 2.92 43.46
CA SER A 263 12.62 3.14 44.51
C SER A 263 14.02 2.77 44.03
N PRO A 264 15.01 3.69 44.10
CA PRO A 264 16.39 3.41 43.69
C PRO A 264 17.06 2.25 44.46
N LYS A 265 16.49 1.85 45.60
CA LYS A 265 16.98 0.71 46.40
C LYS A 265 16.71 -0.64 45.75
N SER A 266 15.64 -0.77 44.98
CA SER A 266 15.26 -2.05 44.34
C SER A 266 15.05 -1.95 42.83
N TYR A 267 14.97 -0.74 42.25
CA TYR A 267 14.91 -0.55 40.80
C TYR A 267 16.32 -0.64 40.19
N THR A 268 16.70 -1.86 39.80
CA THR A 268 18.05 -2.23 39.35
C THR A 268 18.00 -2.86 37.96
N SER A 269 19.17 -2.99 37.32
CA SER A 269 19.31 -3.68 36.04
C SER A 269 18.90 -5.16 36.16
N GLU A 270 19.19 -5.80 37.30
CA GLU A 270 18.79 -7.16 37.63
C GLU A 270 17.27 -7.33 37.70
N ALA A 271 16.57 -6.42 38.37
CA ALA A 271 15.11 -6.44 38.43
C ALA A 271 14.48 -6.33 37.03
N ILE A 272 15.01 -5.44 36.20
CA ILE A 272 14.57 -5.26 34.82
C ILE A 272 14.88 -6.53 33.99
N LEU A 273 16.08 -7.09 34.12
CA LEU A 273 16.47 -8.34 33.47
C LEU A 273 15.52 -9.48 33.87
N ASN A 274 15.19 -9.61 35.16
CA ASN A 274 14.28 -10.63 35.68
C ASN A 274 12.92 -10.59 34.97
N LYS A 275 12.39 -9.38 34.72
CA LYS A 275 11.09 -9.15 34.05
C LYS A 275 11.18 -8.78 32.56
N TRP A 276 12.32 -9.01 31.90
CA TRP A 276 12.55 -8.60 30.51
C TRP A 276 11.45 -9.06 29.55
N ASP A 277 11.04 -10.33 29.63
CA ASP A 277 10.02 -10.88 28.72
C ASP A 277 8.68 -10.16 28.82
N SER A 278 8.36 -9.58 29.98
CA SER A 278 7.17 -8.76 30.16
C SER A 278 7.27 -7.41 29.46
N ILE A 279 8.47 -6.82 29.36
CA ILE A 279 8.69 -5.52 28.71
C ILE A 279 8.39 -5.61 27.21
N VAL A 280 8.78 -6.72 26.58
CA VAL A 280 8.64 -6.96 25.13
C VAL A 280 7.38 -7.75 24.76
N ASP A 281 6.48 -7.97 25.72
CA ASP A 281 5.21 -8.65 25.52
C ASP A 281 4.11 -7.67 25.08
N TYR A 282 3.51 -7.94 23.91
CA TYR A 282 2.45 -7.15 23.30
C TYR A 282 1.03 -7.61 23.68
N ARG A 283 0.88 -8.40 24.76
CA ARG A 283 -0.42 -8.70 25.38
C ARG A 283 -0.83 -7.61 26.36
N ASP A 284 -2.14 -7.41 26.50
CA ASP A 284 -2.73 -6.52 27.50
C ASP A 284 -2.41 -7.01 28.92
N LYS A 285 -2.17 -6.06 29.83
CA LYS A 285 -1.91 -6.30 31.25
C LYS A 285 -2.87 -5.49 32.12
N PRO A 286 -3.05 -5.86 33.41
CA PRO A 286 -4.00 -5.17 34.29
C PRO A 286 -3.75 -3.67 34.44
N PHE A 287 -2.49 -3.24 34.40
CA PHE A 287 -2.11 -1.83 34.57
C PHE A 287 -1.97 -1.07 33.24
N ASN A 288 -1.87 -1.75 32.10
CA ASN A 288 -1.75 -1.08 30.80
C ASN A 288 -2.04 -2.04 29.65
N LYS A 289 -2.59 -1.52 28.57
CA LYS A 289 -2.88 -2.29 27.34
C LYS A 289 -1.81 -2.06 26.29
N THR A 290 -1.75 -2.92 25.28
CA THR A 290 -1.01 -2.59 24.06
C THR A 290 -1.68 -1.42 23.38
N GLN A 291 -0.90 -0.42 23.02
CA GLN A 291 -1.38 0.86 22.51
C GLN A 291 -0.96 1.08 21.07
N HIS A 292 -1.70 1.95 20.39
CA HIS A 292 -1.34 2.48 19.07
C HIS A 292 -1.18 4.00 19.17
N PRO A 293 -0.12 4.46 19.85
CA PRO A 293 -0.03 5.82 20.35
C PRO A 293 0.24 6.88 19.27
N VAL A 294 -0.21 8.09 19.58
CA VAL A 294 0.17 9.35 18.90
C VAL A 294 0.79 10.35 19.90
N GLN A 295 1.15 9.86 21.09
CA GLN A 295 1.77 10.62 22.18
C GLN A 295 2.44 9.68 23.19
N LEU A 296 3.16 10.26 24.16
CA LEU A 296 3.74 9.52 25.28
C LEU A 296 2.69 8.73 26.08
N SER A 297 3.14 7.73 26.83
CA SER A 297 2.25 6.95 27.73
C SER A 297 1.77 7.82 28.89
N ASP A 298 0.70 7.40 29.59
CA ASP A 298 0.26 8.08 30.80
C ASP A 298 1.22 7.77 31.96
N TYR A 299 2.38 8.43 31.95
CA TYR A 299 3.42 8.26 32.96
C TYR A 299 2.94 8.62 34.37
N ASN A 300 1.97 9.53 34.49
CA ASN A 300 1.37 9.91 35.77
C ASN A 300 0.58 8.75 36.38
N TYR A 301 -0.26 8.09 35.59
CA TYR A 301 -0.96 6.89 36.03
C TYR A 301 0.01 5.73 36.30
N LEU A 302 0.98 5.53 35.41
CA LEU A 302 1.93 4.42 35.52
C LEU A 302 2.82 4.52 36.76
N ILE A 303 3.37 5.70 37.07
CA ILE A 303 4.22 5.88 38.27
C ILE A 303 3.40 5.72 39.56
N GLN A 304 2.14 6.15 39.58
CA GLN A 304 1.26 5.92 40.71
C GLN A 304 1.09 4.42 40.98
N LYS A 305 0.81 3.64 39.92
CA LYS A 305 0.70 2.17 40.03
C LYS A 305 2.01 1.47 40.35
N ALA A 306 3.11 1.97 39.81
CA ALA A 306 4.45 1.49 40.11
C ALA A 306 4.79 1.63 41.61
N ARG A 307 4.41 2.75 42.24
CA ARG A 307 4.65 3.01 43.67
C ARG A 307 3.85 2.14 44.63
N GLU A 308 2.71 1.59 44.17
CA GLU A 308 1.90 0.65 44.95
C GLU A 308 2.56 -0.74 45.06
N LEU A 309 3.57 -1.04 44.24
CA LEU A 309 4.24 -2.34 44.22
C LEU A 309 5.20 -2.52 45.41
N PRO A 310 5.41 -3.77 45.90
CA PRO A 310 6.48 -4.07 46.84
C PRO A 310 7.87 -3.84 46.21
N PRO A 311 8.97 -3.91 46.98
CA PRO A 311 10.32 -3.91 46.44
C PRO A 311 10.49 -4.92 45.29
N ASN A 312 11.21 -4.54 44.23
CA ASN A 312 11.31 -5.38 43.04
C ASN A 312 12.10 -6.67 43.33
N ASP A 313 11.60 -7.79 42.80
CA ASP A 313 12.32 -9.06 42.76
C ASP A 313 13.53 -8.95 41.81
N GLN A 314 14.72 -9.11 42.37
CA GLN A 314 16.01 -9.00 41.66
C GLN A 314 16.30 -10.21 40.76
N GLY A 315 15.59 -11.33 40.95
CA GLY A 315 15.95 -12.59 40.30
C GLY A 315 17.29 -13.15 40.80
N SER A 316 17.86 -14.10 40.05
CA SER A 316 19.07 -14.84 40.43
C SER A 316 20.33 -14.46 39.64
N THR A 317 20.21 -13.62 38.62
CA THR A 317 21.32 -13.25 37.74
C THR A 317 21.82 -11.86 38.09
N SER A 318 23.10 -11.74 38.47
CA SER A 318 23.77 -10.46 38.70
C SER A 318 24.39 -9.92 37.42
N ILE A 319 24.39 -8.60 37.24
CA ILE A 319 25.05 -7.95 36.09
C ILE A 319 26.52 -7.73 36.41
N GLU A 320 27.40 -8.45 35.73
CA GLU A 320 28.84 -8.50 36.02
C GLU A 320 29.69 -8.11 34.80
N SER A 321 29.15 -8.26 33.59
CA SER A 321 29.83 -8.03 32.31
C SER A 321 30.36 -6.61 32.09
N LEU A 322 29.92 -5.63 32.87
CA LEU A 322 30.33 -4.22 32.78
C LEU A 322 31.57 -3.88 33.61
N LYS A 323 32.01 -4.79 34.50
CA LYS A 323 33.23 -4.57 35.30
C LYS A 323 34.44 -4.39 34.39
N GLY A 324 35.13 -3.27 34.57
CA GLY A 324 36.32 -2.91 33.80
C GLY A 324 36.05 -2.49 32.34
N LYS A 325 34.79 -2.38 31.92
CA LYS A 325 34.42 -1.81 30.62
C LYS A 325 34.56 -0.30 30.64
N SER A 326 34.88 0.30 29.49
CA SER A 326 35.00 1.75 29.35
C SER A 326 33.78 2.34 28.65
N VAL A 327 33.16 3.34 29.28
CA VAL A 327 31.89 3.92 28.86
C VAL A 327 32.06 5.42 28.62
N ILE A 328 31.60 5.92 27.48
CA ILE A 328 31.48 7.35 27.20
C ILE A 328 30.01 7.74 27.36
N VAL A 329 29.73 8.73 28.21
CA VAL A 329 28.39 9.32 28.35
C VAL A 329 28.46 10.81 28.01
N THR A 330 27.71 11.25 27.00
CA THR A 330 27.68 12.67 26.58
C THR A 330 26.53 13.44 27.20
N GLY A 331 26.75 14.74 27.46
CA GLY A 331 25.81 15.57 28.23
C GLY A 331 25.64 15.04 29.66
N ALA A 332 26.73 14.59 30.27
CA ALA A 332 26.76 13.89 31.54
C ALA A 332 27.03 14.80 32.75
N GLY A 333 27.13 16.12 32.57
CA GLY A 333 27.30 17.08 33.66
C GLY A 333 26.02 17.32 34.48
N GLY A 334 24.89 16.71 34.13
CA GLY A 334 23.66 16.84 34.89
C GLY A 334 22.53 15.94 34.40
N GLY A 335 21.38 15.98 35.09
CA GLY A 335 20.15 15.29 34.68
C GLY A 335 20.33 13.80 34.37
N LEU A 336 19.77 13.37 33.23
CA LEU A 336 19.85 11.98 32.75
C LEU A 336 21.28 11.50 32.52
N GLY A 337 22.12 12.29 31.86
CA GLY A 337 23.49 11.88 31.55
C GLY A 337 24.33 11.65 32.81
N ARG A 338 24.21 12.52 33.82
CA ARG A 338 24.83 12.32 35.13
C ARG A 338 24.37 11.01 35.76
N SER A 339 23.06 10.76 35.74
CA SER A 339 22.49 9.53 36.30
C SER A 339 23.02 8.29 35.57
N HIS A 340 23.07 8.30 34.24
CA HIS A 340 23.65 7.21 33.46
C HIS A 340 25.11 6.96 33.85
N ALA A 341 25.93 8.00 33.95
CA ALA A 341 27.34 7.89 34.33
C ALA A 341 27.52 7.25 35.72
N ILE A 342 26.77 7.70 36.72
CA ILE A 342 26.78 7.13 38.07
C ILE A 342 26.38 5.65 38.07
N TYR A 343 25.32 5.30 37.33
CA TYR A 343 24.87 3.91 37.25
C TYR A 343 25.86 3.01 36.51
N PHE A 344 26.49 3.46 35.43
CA PHE A 344 27.55 2.67 34.79
C PHE A 344 28.73 2.43 35.75
N ALA A 345 29.16 3.46 36.49
CA ALA A 345 30.21 3.33 37.49
C ALA A 345 29.82 2.39 38.65
N LYS A 346 28.56 2.43 39.10
CA LYS A 346 28.00 1.50 40.11
C LYS A 346 28.17 0.03 39.71
N TYR A 347 28.05 -0.28 38.42
CA TYR A 347 28.24 -1.64 37.87
C TYR A 347 29.70 -1.93 37.47
N GLY A 348 30.65 -1.12 37.95
CA GLY A 348 32.09 -1.35 37.82
C GLY A 348 32.71 -0.89 36.50
N ALA A 349 31.98 -0.12 35.69
CA ALA A 349 32.53 0.46 34.47
C ALA A 349 33.38 1.71 34.78
N LYS A 350 34.34 1.99 33.90
CA LYS A 350 35.15 3.22 33.90
C LYS A 350 34.51 4.24 32.97
N VAL A 351 34.22 5.44 33.46
CA VAL A 351 33.30 6.37 32.77
C VAL A 351 33.99 7.66 32.36
N VAL A 352 33.91 8.00 31.07
CA VAL A 352 34.16 9.37 30.58
C VAL A 352 32.87 10.16 30.72
N VAL A 353 32.91 11.19 31.55
CA VAL A 353 31.82 12.15 31.75
C VAL A 353 32.06 13.32 30.80
N ASN A 354 31.43 13.30 29.63
CA ASN A 354 31.51 14.42 28.69
C ASN A 354 30.41 15.45 28.98
N ASP A 355 30.81 16.69 29.21
CA ASP A 355 29.92 17.85 29.27
C ASP A 355 30.72 19.11 28.96
N ILE A 356 30.26 19.91 27.98
CA ILE A 356 30.97 21.12 27.54
C ILE A 356 31.07 22.18 28.66
N LYS A 357 30.19 22.14 29.67
CA LYS A 357 30.16 23.15 30.74
C LYS A 357 30.88 22.68 32.00
N SER A 358 30.45 21.56 32.59
CA SER A 358 30.93 21.17 33.92
C SER A 358 30.80 19.66 34.19
N PRO A 359 31.77 18.84 33.76
CA PRO A 359 31.80 17.41 34.08
C PRO A 359 32.45 17.09 35.44
N ASP A 360 33.29 18.00 35.96
CA ASP A 360 34.21 17.72 37.08
C ASP A 360 33.50 17.28 38.37
N HIS A 361 32.37 17.91 38.70
CA HIS A 361 31.62 17.58 39.92
C HIS A 361 31.03 16.16 39.88
N VAL A 362 30.57 15.69 38.72
CA VAL A 362 30.06 14.33 38.54
C VAL A 362 31.19 13.31 38.61
N VAL A 363 32.35 13.65 38.07
CA VAL A 363 33.55 12.82 38.17
C VAL A 363 34.00 12.66 39.61
N ASN A 364 34.03 13.75 40.37
CA ASN A 364 34.38 13.73 41.80
C ASN A 364 33.41 12.83 42.57
N GLU A 365 32.10 13.00 42.36
CA GLU A 365 31.08 12.16 42.98
C GLU A 365 31.27 10.66 42.65
N ILE A 366 31.51 10.31 41.38
CA ILE A 366 31.76 8.93 40.97
C ILE A 366 33.02 8.36 41.63
N ASN A 367 34.10 9.15 41.69
CA ASN A 367 35.35 8.72 42.29
C ASN A 367 35.28 8.60 43.82
N GLU A 368 34.46 9.43 44.48
CA GLU A 368 34.16 9.31 45.91
C GLU A 368 33.36 8.03 46.21
N LEU A 369 32.35 7.73 45.39
CA LEU A 369 31.48 6.56 45.59
C LEU A 369 32.14 5.22 45.21
N TYR A 370 32.94 5.21 44.14
CA TYR A 370 33.42 3.98 43.50
C TYR A 370 34.95 3.92 43.35
N GLY A 371 35.66 4.80 44.05
CA GLY A 371 37.12 4.83 44.12
C GLY A 371 37.78 5.69 43.02
N PRO A 372 39.01 6.20 43.27
CA PRO A 372 39.73 7.03 42.32
C PRO A 372 39.92 6.39 40.95
N GLY A 373 39.79 7.20 39.89
CA GLY A 373 39.95 6.76 38.50
C GLY A 373 38.79 5.88 38.00
N SER A 374 37.63 5.91 38.66
CA SER A 374 36.39 5.31 38.16
C SER A 374 35.68 6.21 37.15
N ALA A 375 35.95 7.52 37.16
CA ALA A 375 35.60 8.43 36.08
C ALA A 375 36.68 9.46 35.77
N VAL A 376 36.64 9.99 34.54
CA VAL A 376 37.46 11.13 34.07
C VAL A 376 36.58 12.18 33.37
N PRO A 377 36.93 13.48 33.48
CA PRO A 377 36.16 14.55 32.85
C PRO A 377 36.53 14.72 31.38
N ASP A 378 35.56 15.11 30.57
CA ASP A 378 35.78 15.56 29.19
C ASP A 378 34.92 16.81 28.90
N LYS A 379 35.53 17.85 28.34
CA LYS A 379 34.88 19.15 28.04
C LYS A 379 34.74 19.43 26.54
N HIS A 380 35.05 18.45 25.69
CA HIS A 380 35.02 18.64 24.25
C HIS A 380 33.58 18.80 23.74
N ASP A 381 33.42 19.62 22.71
CA ASP A 381 32.13 19.85 22.05
C ASP A 381 31.75 18.64 21.19
N VAL A 382 30.64 17.96 21.52
CA VAL A 382 30.14 16.79 20.79
C VAL A 382 29.93 17.05 19.29
N VAL A 383 29.67 18.29 18.89
CA VAL A 383 29.44 18.66 17.48
C VAL A 383 30.76 18.77 16.70
N LYS A 384 31.84 19.22 17.36
CA LYS A 384 33.09 19.60 16.68
C LYS A 384 34.25 18.66 16.96
N GLN A 385 34.21 17.95 18.08
CA GLN A 385 35.36 17.28 18.68
C GLN A 385 35.03 15.85 19.10
N SER A 386 34.27 15.14 18.24
CA SER A 386 33.86 13.75 18.50
C SER A 386 35.04 12.79 18.65
N GLU A 387 36.13 13.00 17.91
CA GLU A 387 37.33 12.16 17.98
C GLU A 387 38.11 12.38 19.28
N GLU A 388 38.19 13.62 19.76
CA GLU A 388 38.85 13.98 21.01
C GLU A 388 38.12 13.38 22.22
N ILE A 389 36.79 13.33 22.22
CA ILE A 389 36.01 12.66 23.28
C ILE A 389 36.38 11.17 23.36
N VAL A 390 36.49 10.51 22.20
CA VAL A 390 36.88 9.09 22.12
C VAL A 390 38.34 8.93 22.54
N LYS A 391 39.22 9.85 22.15
CA LYS A 391 40.63 9.88 22.54
C LYS A 391 40.78 10.00 24.06
N THR A 392 40.01 10.86 24.73
CA THR A 392 39.99 10.95 26.21
C THR A 392 39.72 9.59 26.85
N CYS A 393 38.78 8.82 26.31
CA CYS A 393 38.47 7.48 26.81
C CYS A 393 39.62 6.48 26.61
N LEU A 394 40.23 6.49 25.42
CA LEU A 394 41.37 5.63 25.09
C LEU A 394 42.60 5.97 25.93
N GLU A 395 42.90 7.26 26.14
CA GLU A 395 44.05 7.69 26.94
C GLU A 395 43.85 7.38 28.43
N ALA A 396 42.63 7.55 28.95
CA ALA A 396 42.35 7.28 30.35
C ALA A 396 42.24 5.77 30.67
N PHE A 397 41.63 4.98 29.79
CA PHE A 397 41.22 3.60 30.09
C PHE A 397 41.72 2.54 29.09
N GLY A 398 42.39 2.94 28.00
CA GLY A 398 42.98 2.03 27.01
C GLY A 398 41.99 1.34 26.05
N ARG A 399 40.67 1.54 26.23
CA ARG A 399 39.62 0.92 25.43
C ARG A 399 38.34 1.76 25.44
N VAL A 400 37.41 1.43 24.53
CA VAL A 400 36.03 1.94 24.55
C VAL A 400 35.11 0.74 24.32
N ASP A 401 34.09 0.56 25.15
CA ASP A 401 33.14 -0.57 25.04
C ASP A 401 31.70 -0.09 24.84
N VAL A 402 31.34 1.04 25.45
CA VAL A 402 29.98 1.58 25.41
C VAL A 402 30.00 3.07 25.07
N LEU A 403 29.16 3.49 24.12
CA LEU A 403 28.89 4.88 23.82
C LEU A 403 27.41 5.19 24.11
N VAL A 404 27.15 6.15 24.98
CA VAL A 404 25.80 6.66 25.29
C VAL A 404 25.69 8.08 24.73
N ASN A 405 25.00 8.21 23.60
CA ASN A 405 24.72 9.49 22.96
C ASN A 405 23.50 10.15 23.60
N ASN A 406 23.76 10.97 24.64
CA ASN A 406 22.72 11.62 25.45
C ASN A 406 22.74 13.17 25.36
N ALA A 407 23.83 13.78 24.89
CA ALA A 407 23.93 15.23 24.74
C ALA A 407 22.73 15.83 23.97
N GLY A 408 22.31 17.03 24.37
CA GLY A 408 21.10 17.63 23.84
C GLY A 408 20.87 19.08 24.20
N VAL A 409 20.05 19.75 23.38
CA VAL A 409 19.56 21.12 23.59
C VAL A 409 18.09 21.22 23.17
N LEU A 410 17.35 22.14 23.78
CA LEU A 410 15.98 22.48 23.35
C LEU A 410 15.93 23.89 22.79
N ARG A 411 15.20 24.05 21.68
CA ARG A 411 14.85 25.33 21.05
C ARG A 411 13.39 25.26 20.62
N ASP A 412 12.52 25.11 21.61
CA ASP A 412 11.09 24.91 21.41
C ASP A 412 10.43 26.19 20.88
N ARG A 413 9.74 26.04 19.76
CA ARG A 413 9.07 27.14 19.07
C ARG A 413 7.97 26.59 18.17
N SER A 414 6.81 27.25 18.13
CA SER A 414 5.80 26.94 17.12
C SER A 414 6.41 27.08 15.72
N PHE A 415 6.02 26.21 14.79
CA PHE A 415 6.68 26.08 13.50
C PHE A 415 6.74 27.40 12.71
N ILE A 416 5.71 28.25 12.83
CA ILE A 416 5.72 29.58 12.20
C ILE A 416 6.80 30.51 12.74
N LYS A 417 7.19 30.40 14.01
CA LYS A 417 8.12 31.30 14.69
C LYS A 417 9.54 30.71 14.77
N MET A 418 9.70 29.41 14.53
CA MET A 418 11.00 28.71 14.57
C MET A 418 11.98 29.32 13.57
N THR A 419 13.15 29.77 14.00
CA THR A 419 14.16 30.29 13.08
C THR A 419 15.04 29.17 12.50
N ASP A 420 15.77 29.47 11.43
CA ASP A 420 16.73 28.53 10.83
C ASP A 420 17.85 28.19 11.82
N GLU A 421 18.29 29.15 12.65
CA GLU A 421 19.31 28.91 13.68
C GLU A 421 18.80 27.99 14.80
N GLU A 422 17.53 28.14 15.19
CA GLU A 422 16.87 27.24 16.17
C GLU A 422 16.71 25.82 15.62
N TRP A 423 16.47 25.67 14.31
CA TRP A 423 16.45 24.38 13.62
C TRP A 423 17.86 23.76 13.57
N ASP A 424 18.82 24.50 13.05
CA ASP A 424 20.18 24.02 12.77
C ASP A 424 20.92 23.57 14.02
N ILE A 425 20.81 24.30 15.14
CA ILE A 425 21.52 23.92 16.37
C ILE A 425 20.97 22.61 16.95
N VAL A 426 19.66 22.37 16.83
CA VAL A 426 19.02 21.14 17.31
C VAL A 426 19.45 19.96 16.43
N GLU A 427 19.42 20.10 15.11
CA GLU A 427 19.94 19.06 14.19
C GLU A 427 21.41 18.76 14.47
N LYS A 428 22.26 19.79 14.59
CA LYS A 428 23.71 19.64 14.85
C LYS A 428 24.00 18.91 16.15
N VAL A 429 23.41 19.36 17.26
CA VAL A 429 23.68 18.80 18.59
C VAL A 429 23.10 17.41 18.75
N HIS A 430 21.98 17.08 18.11
CA HIS A 430 21.35 15.78 18.28
C HIS A 430 21.75 14.78 17.22
N LEU A 431 21.57 15.10 15.94
CA LEU A 431 21.77 14.15 14.85
C LEU A 431 23.23 14.08 14.42
N PHE A 432 23.84 15.22 14.12
CA PHE A 432 25.21 15.24 13.59
C PHE A 432 26.26 14.83 14.63
N SER A 433 26.12 15.25 15.88
CA SER A 433 27.01 14.79 16.96
C SER A 433 26.89 13.27 17.18
N THR A 434 25.68 12.72 17.13
CA THR A 434 25.45 11.27 17.24
C THR A 434 26.12 10.53 16.08
N PHE A 435 26.05 11.07 14.85
CA PHE A 435 26.81 10.54 13.73
C PHE A 435 28.32 10.58 13.99
N GLY A 436 28.86 11.73 14.39
CA GLY A 436 30.30 11.94 14.62
C GLY A 436 30.87 11.03 15.70
N LEU A 437 30.19 10.94 16.84
CA LEU A 437 30.59 10.06 17.95
C LEU A 437 30.52 8.58 17.55
N CYS A 438 29.44 8.16 16.90
CA CYS A 438 29.33 6.80 16.36
C CYS A 438 30.44 6.51 15.35
N LYS A 439 30.79 7.49 14.50
CA LYS A 439 31.84 7.37 13.49
C LYS A 439 33.21 7.19 14.14
N ALA A 440 33.48 7.94 15.22
CA ALA A 440 34.73 7.88 15.97
C ALA A 440 34.92 6.54 16.70
N VAL A 441 33.87 5.97 17.31
CA VAL A 441 33.98 4.66 18.00
C VAL A 441 33.92 3.46 17.06
N TRP A 442 33.32 3.60 15.87
CA TRP A 442 33.13 2.50 14.93
C TRP A 442 34.38 1.67 14.60
N PRO A 443 35.52 2.27 14.19
CA PRO A 443 36.72 1.49 13.89
C PRO A 443 37.29 0.74 15.11
N ILE A 444 37.09 1.28 16.32
CA ILE A 444 37.49 0.63 17.58
C ILE A 444 36.63 -0.61 17.80
N PHE A 445 35.31 -0.47 17.73
CA PHE A 445 34.36 -1.56 17.93
C PHE A 445 34.50 -2.67 16.89
N VAL A 446 34.76 -2.32 15.61
CA VAL A 446 35.04 -3.29 14.55
C VAL A 446 36.30 -4.11 14.85
N ARG A 447 37.39 -3.47 15.31
CA ARG A 447 38.62 -4.17 15.69
C ARG A 447 38.40 -5.07 16.91
N GLN A 448 37.65 -4.59 17.89
CA GLN A 448 37.32 -5.35 19.10
C GLN A 448 36.33 -6.49 18.86
N LYS A 449 35.60 -6.47 17.73
CA LYS A 449 34.44 -7.34 17.46
C LYS A 449 33.38 -7.29 18.58
N SER A 450 33.26 -6.12 19.21
CA SER A 450 32.40 -5.87 20.36
C SER A 450 32.24 -4.37 20.55
N GLY A 451 31.03 -3.94 20.86
CA GLY A 451 30.73 -2.58 21.29
C GLY A 451 29.22 -2.36 21.42
N THR A 452 28.81 -1.47 22.32
CA THR A 452 27.41 -1.12 22.53
C THR A 452 27.22 0.38 22.33
N ILE A 453 26.27 0.77 21.49
CA ILE A 453 25.83 2.16 21.33
C ILE A 453 24.39 2.25 21.84
N ILE A 454 24.14 3.22 22.72
CA ILE A 454 22.79 3.54 23.18
C ILE A 454 22.50 4.98 22.77
N ASN A 455 21.55 5.14 21.84
CA ASN A 455 21.17 6.44 21.32
C ASN A 455 19.88 6.92 21.99
N THR A 456 19.90 8.14 22.51
CA THR A 456 18.73 8.74 23.15
C THR A 456 17.82 9.40 22.10
N THR A 457 16.66 8.81 21.83
CA THR A 457 15.56 9.45 21.07
C THR A 457 14.60 10.19 22.02
N SER A 458 13.37 10.46 21.59
CA SER A 458 12.31 11.04 22.42
C SER A 458 10.94 10.61 21.89
N THR A 459 9.93 10.55 22.77
CA THR A 459 8.53 10.43 22.36
C THR A 459 8.08 11.59 21.46
N SER A 460 8.72 12.76 21.55
CA SER A 460 8.53 13.87 20.60
C SER A 460 9.01 13.51 19.19
N GLY A 461 10.09 12.74 19.06
CA GLY A 461 10.54 12.19 17.78
C GLY A 461 9.70 11.03 17.28
N ILE A 462 9.19 10.18 18.18
CA ILE A 462 8.37 9.03 17.79
C ILE A 462 6.97 9.45 17.36
N TYR A 463 6.37 10.46 18.00
CA TYR A 463 4.95 10.79 17.83
C TYR A 463 4.68 12.22 17.36
N GLY A 464 5.73 13.01 17.14
CA GLY A 464 5.65 14.46 16.97
C GLY A 464 5.20 15.19 18.24
N ASN A 465 5.50 16.48 18.36
CA ASN A 465 4.95 17.33 19.44
C ASN A 465 4.83 18.78 19.00
N PHE A 466 3.71 19.43 19.33
CA PHE A 466 3.48 20.84 18.95
C PHE A 466 4.62 21.72 19.47
N GLY A 467 5.19 22.56 18.61
CA GLY A 467 6.26 23.48 18.98
C GLY A 467 7.66 22.86 19.02
N GLN A 468 7.82 21.61 18.57
CA GLN A 468 9.09 20.89 18.60
C GLN A 468 9.46 20.29 17.25
N ALA A 469 9.12 20.96 16.14
CA ALA A 469 9.36 20.41 14.80
C ALA A 469 10.84 20.04 14.53
N ASN A 470 11.78 20.87 14.99
CA ASN A 470 13.22 20.62 14.95
C ASN A 470 13.61 19.40 15.81
N TYR A 471 13.20 19.39 17.08
CA TYR A 471 13.58 18.32 18.01
C TYR A 471 12.96 16.97 17.63
N ALA A 472 11.69 16.96 17.21
CA ALA A 472 11.02 15.77 16.71
C ALA A 472 11.71 15.22 15.46
N ALA A 473 12.07 16.07 14.50
CA ALA A 473 12.82 15.69 13.31
C ALA A 473 14.16 15.04 13.67
N ALA A 474 14.99 15.71 14.47
CA ALA A 474 16.31 15.20 14.87
C ALA A 474 16.21 13.86 15.63
N LYS A 475 15.28 13.75 16.59
CA LYS A 475 15.12 12.53 17.41
C LYS A 475 14.56 11.37 16.60
N ALA A 476 13.67 11.61 15.63
CA ALA A 476 13.23 10.59 14.67
C ALA A 476 14.35 10.18 13.71
N ALA A 477 15.19 11.13 13.28
CA ALA A 477 16.34 10.84 12.43
C ALA A 477 17.36 9.93 13.13
N ILE A 478 17.62 10.14 14.42
CA ILE A 478 18.45 9.24 15.24
C ILE A 478 17.89 7.81 15.22
N LEU A 479 16.58 7.62 15.27
CA LEU A 479 15.99 6.28 15.23
C LEU A 479 16.24 5.58 13.89
N GLY A 480 16.09 6.30 12.77
CA GLY A 480 16.35 5.75 11.43
C GLY A 480 17.84 5.43 11.22
N PHE A 481 18.71 6.34 11.66
CA PHE A 481 20.16 6.16 11.70
C PHE A 481 20.55 4.90 12.49
N SER A 482 20.03 4.77 13.71
CA SER A 482 20.37 3.70 14.65
C SER A 482 19.99 2.32 14.11
N LYS A 483 18.82 2.20 13.45
CA LYS A 483 18.38 0.94 12.83
C LYS A 483 19.34 0.48 11.73
N THR A 484 19.83 1.40 10.91
CA THR A 484 20.84 1.06 9.89
C THR A 484 22.15 0.62 10.54
N LEU A 485 22.64 1.34 11.56
CA LEU A 485 23.86 0.94 12.25
C LEU A 485 23.71 -0.43 12.91
N ALA A 486 22.55 -0.75 13.51
CA ALA A 486 22.27 -2.06 14.09
C ALA A 486 22.41 -3.19 13.06
N ILE A 487 21.93 -2.96 11.83
CA ILE A 487 22.08 -3.90 10.70
C ILE A 487 23.57 -4.04 10.35
N GLU A 488 24.29 -2.94 10.15
CA GLU A 488 25.70 -2.98 9.73
C GLU A 488 26.66 -3.52 10.79
N GLY A 489 26.36 -3.23 12.06
CA GLY A 489 27.18 -3.57 13.23
C GLY A 489 27.01 -5.02 13.69
N SER A 490 25.88 -5.65 13.40
CA SER A 490 25.55 -7.02 13.81
C SER A 490 26.66 -8.04 13.48
N LYS A 491 27.20 -7.99 12.26
CA LYS A 491 28.28 -8.89 11.80
C LYS A 491 29.62 -8.69 12.52
N PHE A 492 29.77 -7.59 13.25
CA PHE A 492 30.96 -7.24 14.02
C PHE A 492 30.72 -7.33 15.54
N GLY A 493 29.58 -7.87 16.00
CA GLY A 493 29.25 -7.89 17.43
C GLY A 493 28.95 -6.52 18.02
N ILE A 494 28.60 -5.53 17.18
CA ILE A 494 28.26 -4.17 17.62
C ILE A 494 26.74 -4.08 17.79
N LYS A 495 26.30 -3.71 18.99
CA LYS A 495 24.89 -3.55 19.38
C LYS A 495 24.52 -2.08 19.36
N ILE A 496 23.36 -1.74 18.80
CA ILE A 496 22.85 -0.37 18.79
C ILE A 496 21.39 -0.39 19.18
N ASN A 497 21.01 0.21 20.31
CA ASN A 497 19.61 0.33 20.75
C ASN A 497 19.23 1.79 20.98
N ILE A 498 17.92 2.04 20.98
CA ILE A 498 17.34 3.37 21.07
C ILE A 498 16.42 3.46 22.28
N VAL A 499 16.59 4.50 23.09
CA VAL A 499 15.74 4.75 24.26
C VAL A 499 15.11 6.13 24.17
N ALA A 500 13.80 6.21 24.40
CA ALA A 500 13.02 7.43 24.61
C ALA A 500 12.74 7.59 26.11
N PRO A 501 13.58 8.34 26.84
CA PRO A 501 13.42 8.49 28.28
C PRO A 501 12.33 9.52 28.63
N HIS A 502 11.68 9.30 29.77
CA HIS A 502 10.81 10.27 30.43
C HIS A 502 11.32 10.52 31.85
N ALA A 503 11.88 11.71 32.08
CA ALA A 503 12.45 12.11 33.37
C ALA A 503 12.46 13.64 33.55
N GLU A 504 12.48 14.07 34.81
CA GLU A 504 12.77 15.43 35.25
C GLU A 504 14.26 15.75 35.11
N THR A 505 14.54 16.75 34.28
CA THR A 505 15.87 17.31 34.04
C THR A 505 15.76 18.81 33.89
N ALA A 506 16.89 19.52 33.83
CA ALA A 506 16.88 20.95 33.51
C ALA A 506 16.14 21.28 32.19
N MET A 507 16.15 20.35 31.22
CA MET A 507 15.46 20.52 29.93
C MET A 507 13.94 20.30 30.00
N THR A 508 13.45 19.48 30.94
CA THR A 508 12.02 19.13 31.04
C THR A 508 11.28 19.87 32.15
N LYS A 509 12.00 20.53 33.07
CA LYS A 509 11.42 21.30 34.20
C LYS A 509 10.41 22.37 33.77
N THR A 510 10.61 23.04 32.63
CA THR A 510 9.67 24.06 32.13
C THR A 510 8.50 23.48 31.34
N ILE A 511 8.49 22.16 31.09
CA ILE A 511 7.46 21.45 30.32
C ILE A 511 6.47 20.77 31.27
N PHE A 512 6.91 20.34 32.46
CA PHE A 512 6.05 19.68 33.45
C PHE A 512 5.11 20.67 34.16
N SER A 513 3.87 20.22 34.35
CA SER A 513 2.89 20.86 35.23
C SER A 513 3.27 20.69 36.71
N GLU A 514 2.70 21.50 37.61
CA GLU A 514 2.93 21.39 39.06
C GLU A 514 2.60 19.99 39.61
N LYS A 515 1.56 19.35 39.07
CA LYS A 515 1.17 17.98 39.41
C LYS A 515 2.22 16.95 38.97
N GLU A 516 2.86 17.16 37.82
CA GLU A 516 3.91 16.28 37.31
C GLU A 516 5.22 16.44 38.09
N LEU A 517 5.58 17.66 38.49
CA LEU A 517 6.74 17.91 39.36
C LEU A 517 6.59 17.25 40.74
N GLY A 518 5.36 17.13 41.25
CA GLY A 518 5.06 16.37 42.47
C GLY A 518 5.19 14.85 42.30
N ASN A 519 5.22 14.34 41.06
CA ASN A 519 5.41 12.91 40.78
C ASN A 519 6.89 12.51 40.76
N HIS A 520 7.85 13.43 40.76
CA HIS A 520 9.28 13.14 40.91
C HIS A 520 9.76 12.05 39.93
N PHE A 521 9.73 12.34 38.63
CA PHE A 521 10.27 11.46 37.58
C PHE A 521 11.81 11.49 37.57
N ASP A 522 12.42 10.96 38.62
CA ASP A 522 13.86 11.02 38.82
C ASP A 522 14.64 10.27 37.70
N PRO A 523 15.75 10.82 37.19
CA PRO A 523 16.61 10.15 36.21
C PRO A 523 17.05 8.72 36.56
N SER A 524 17.16 8.38 37.85
CA SER A 524 17.46 7.02 38.33
C SER A 524 16.38 6.00 37.96
N GLN A 525 15.18 6.44 37.58
CA GLN A 525 14.09 5.59 37.08
C GLN A 525 14.27 5.20 35.60
N VAL A 526 15.38 5.61 34.98
CA VAL A 526 15.73 5.32 33.58
C VAL A 526 17.10 4.62 33.48
N SER A 527 18.11 5.11 34.21
CA SER A 527 19.51 4.68 34.09
C SER A 527 19.79 3.17 34.22
N PRO A 528 19.11 2.40 35.10
CA PRO A 528 19.27 0.95 35.13
C PRO A 528 18.97 0.27 33.78
N PHE A 529 18.05 0.81 33.00
CA PHE A 529 17.74 0.26 31.67
C PHE A 529 18.90 0.46 30.68
N PHE A 530 19.61 1.60 30.74
CA PHE A 530 20.79 1.86 29.91
C PHE A 530 21.94 0.91 30.26
N VAL A 531 22.17 0.67 31.55
CA VAL A 531 23.14 -0.32 32.03
C VAL A 531 22.79 -1.71 31.49
N LEU A 532 21.52 -2.12 31.61
CA LEU A 532 21.06 -3.43 31.13
C LEU A 532 21.25 -3.60 29.62
N LEU A 533 20.95 -2.59 28.81
CA LEU A 533 21.15 -2.66 27.35
C LEU A 533 22.62 -2.85 26.94
N ALA A 534 23.56 -2.43 27.79
CA ALA A 534 24.99 -2.60 27.56
C ALA A 534 25.53 -3.94 28.04
N SER A 535 24.76 -4.71 28.81
CA SER A 535 25.25 -5.93 29.45
C SER A 535 25.18 -7.16 28.54
N ASP A 536 26.04 -8.14 28.80
CA ASP A 536 26.02 -9.44 28.10
C ASP A 536 24.96 -10.37 28.69
N GLU A 537 24.57 -10.18 29.95
CA GLU A 537 23.54 -10.96 30.63
C GLU A 537 22.18 -10.82 29.96
N LEU A 538 21.87 -9.63 29.41
CA LEU A 538 20.66 -9.42 28.63
C LEU A 538 20.62 -10.34 27.39
N ASP A 539 21.70 -10.34 26.61
CA ASP A 539 21.78 -11.16 25.39
C ASP A 539 21.74 -12.66 25.73
N LYS A 540 22.40 -13.06 26.82
CA LYS A 540 22.33 -14.44 27.33
C LYS A 540 20.91 -14.84 27.73
N LYS A 541 20.17 -13.97 28.41
CA LYS A 541 18.78 -14.22 28.78
C LYS A 541 17.88 -14.36 27.55
N VAL A 542 18.04 -13.49 26.56
CA VAL A 542 17.21 -13.48 25.34
C VAL A 542 17.64 -14.58 24.35
N GLY A 543 18.87 -15.08 24.46
CA GLY A 543 19.45 -16.08 23.55
C GLY A 543 19.95 -15.49 22.22
N ARG A 544 19.94 -14.16 22.08
CA ARG A 544 20.44 -13.41 20.93
C ARG A 544 20.81 -11.99 21.35
N SER A 545 21.61 -11.30 20.54
CA SER A 545 21.85 -9.87 20.75
C SER A 545 20.55 -9.06 20.64
N VAL A 546 20.29 -8.25 21.65
CA VAL A 546 19.26 -7.20 21.61
C VAL A 546 19.88 -6.00 20.90
N THR A 547 19.44 -5.73 19.66
CA THR A 547 19.97 -4.64 18.83
C THR A 547 18.89 -4.17 17.84
N GLY A 548 18.91 -2.89 17.49
CA GLY A 548 17.94 -2.24 16.61
C GLY A 548 16.59 -1.94 17.26
N GLU A 549 16.47 -2.16 18.57
CA GLU A 549 15.20 -2.07 19.31
C GLU A 549 14.97 -0.65 19.85
N LEU A 550 13.68 -0.29 19.97
CA LEU A 550 13.23 1.00 20.51
C LEU A 550 12.43 0.79 21.79
N PHE A 551 12.85 1.48 22.85
CA PHE A 551 12.20 1.41 24.16
C PHE A 551 11.78 2.79 24.65
N GLU A 552 10.66 2.85 25.36
CA GLU A 552 10.22 4.00 26.15
C GLU A 552 10.35 3.65 27.63
N VAL A 553 10.98 4.54 28.41
CA VAL A 553 11.37 4.25 29.80
C VAL A 553 11.21 5.48 30.68
N GLY A 554 10.56 5.32 31.83
CA GLY A 554 10.44 6.37 32.85
C GLY A 554 9.39 6.06 33.90
N GLY A 555 9.45 6.69 35.07
CA GLY A 555 8.43 6.54 36.11
C GLY A 555 8.27 5.10 36.65
N GLY A 556 9.32 4.28 36.59
CA GLY A 556 9.25 2.85 36.92
C GLY A 556 8.54 2.00 35.85
N TRP A 557 8.29 2.52 34.65
CA TRP A 557 7.74 1.75 33.53
C TRP A 557 8.75 1.62 32.39
N CYS A 558 8.80 0.44 31.78
CA CYS A 558 9.56 0.14 30.57
C CYS A 558 8.64 -0.51 29.54
N GLY A 559 8.66 -0.05 28.29
CA GLY A 559 7.93 -0.67 27.19
C GLY A 559 8.71 -0.64 25.87
N GLN A 560 8.41 -1.59 24.98
CA GLN A 560 8.95 -1.64 23.63
C GLN A 560 7.98 -1.01 22.63
N THR A 561 8.50 -0.21 21.70
CA THR A 561 7.72 0.40 20.61
C THR A 561 8.21 -0.12 19.26
N ARG A 562 7.28 -0.55 18.41
CA ARG A 562 7.56 -1.11 17.07
C ARG A 562 6.57 -0.60 16.02
N TRP A 563 6.82 -0.96 14.77
CA TRP A 563 5.88 -0.73 13.68
C TRP A 563 4.82 -1.82 13.61
N GLN A 564 3.57 -1.41 13.38
CA GLN A 564 2.47 -2.28 13.00
C GLN A 564 1.92 -1.77 11.67
N ARG A 565 1.63 -2.70 10.75
CA ARG A 565 1.13 -2.42 9.42
C ARG A 565 -0.20 -3.13 9.19
N SER A 566 -1.18 -2.42 8.65
CA SER A 566 -2.48 -2.99 8.29
C SER A 566 -2.35 -4.07 7.21
N LYS A 567 -3.41 -4.84 6.97
CA LYS A 567 -3.44 -5.77 5.83
C LYS A 567 -3.31 -5.04 4.50
N GLY A 568 -3.91 -3.85 4.41
CA GLY A 568 -3.96 -3.05 3.19
C GLY A 568 -4.82 -3.66 2.09
N VAL A 569 -4.74 -3.06 0.91
CA VAL A 569 -5.43 -3.50 -0.32
C VAL A 569 -4.46 -3.55 -1.49
N VAL A 570 -4.80 -4.32 -2.53
CA VAL A 570 -4.06 -4.36 -3.79
C VAL A 570 -5.00 -3.99 -4.95
N SER A 571 -4.56 -3.05 -5.79
CA SER A 571 -5.15 -2.79 -7.08
C SER A 571 -4.10 -2.86 -8.19
N LEU A 572 -4.41 -3.60 -9.25
CA LEU A 572 -3.55 -3.68 -10.43
C LEU A 572 -3.63 -2.40 -11.28
N GLN A 573 -4.75 -1.67 -11.19
CA GLN A 573 -5.00 -0.41 -11.90
C GLN A 573 -5.58 0.64 -10.91
N PRO A 574 -4.75 1.16 -10.01
CA PRO A 574 -5.22 2.06 -8.96
C PRO A 574 -5.56 3.45 -9.49
N SER A 575 -6.55 4.10 -8.89
CA SER A 575 -6.88 5.52 -9.08
C SER A 575 -7.11 6.21 -7.72
N PRO A 576 -7.03 7.54 -7.63
CA PRO A 576 -7.36 8.26 -6.40
C PRO A 576 -8.74 7.92 -5.84
N GLU A 577 -9.72 7.71 -6.71
CA GLU A 577 -11.08 7.29 -6.36
C GLU A 577 -11.10 5.87 -5.77
N TYR A 578 -10.32 4.94 -6.32
CA TYR A 578 -10.15 3.62 -5.72
C TYR A 578 -9.59 3.72 -4.29
N ILE A 579 -8.61 4.60 -4.06
CA ILE A 579 -8.07 4.83 -2.71
C ILE A 579 -9.14 5.39 -1.78
N ARG A 580 -9.90 6.39 -2.21
CA ARG A 580 -11.04 6.95 -1.46
C ARG A 580 -12.03 5.86 -1.06
N ASP A 581 -12.47 5.07 -2.03
CA ASP A 581 -13.53 4.07 -1.84
C ASP A 581 -13.07 2.89 -0.97
N ASN A 582 -11.76 2.62 -0.92
CA ASN A 582 -11.17 1.54 -0.11
C ASN A 582 -10.39 2.03 1.11
N TRP A 583 -10.51 3.32 1.47
CA TRP A 583 -9.74 3.93 2.56
C TRP A 583 -9.89 3.16 3.88
N LYS A 584 -11.13 2.78 4.23
CA LYS A 584 -11.42 1.98 5.44
C LYS A 584 -10.61 0.69 5.52
N GLN A 585 -10.39 0.01 4.39
CA GLN A 585 -9.64 -1.25 4.32
C GLN A 585 -8.12 -1.00 4.36
N ILE A 586 -7.66 0.10 3.76
CA ILE A 586 -6.25 0.53 3.83
C ILE A 586 -5.85 0.82 5.29
N THR A 587 -6.77 1.37 6.08
CA THR A 587 -6.56 1.73 7.49
C THR A 587 -7.11 0.68 8.47
N ASP A 588 -7.44 -0.53 8.02
CA ASP A 588 -7.99 -1.59 8.87
C ASP A 588 -6.88 -2.45 9.50
N PHE A 589 -6.73 -2.32 10.82
CA PHE A 589 -5.75 -3.07 11.62
C PHE A 589 -6.33 -4.32 12.30
N THR A 590 -7.55 -4.75 11.99
CA THR A 590 -8.09 -6.03 12.51
C THR A 590 -7.23 -7.23 12.11
N ARG A 591 -6.55 -7.15 10.96
CA ARG A 591 -5.44 -8.02 10.58
C ARG A 591 -4.21 -7.16 10.31
N SER A 592 -3.13 -7.43 11.02
CA SER A 592 -1.90 -6.65 10.94
C SER A 592 -0.65 -7.52 10.89
N THR A 593 0.46 -6.90 10.51
CA THR A 593 1.80 -7.48 10.52
C THR A 593 2.78 -6.49 11.17
N ASN A 594 3.95 -6.96 11.62
CA ASN A 594 4.96 -6.12 12.26
C ASN A 594 6.29 -6.22 11.50
N PRO A 595 6.40 -5.60 10.31
CA PRO A 595 7.65 -5.61 9.56
C PRO A 595 8.76 -4.94 10.36
N SER A 596 9.89 -5.64 10.52
CA SER A 596 11.07 -5.17 11.24
C SER A 596 12.26 -4.82 10.33
N THR A 597 12.24 -5.23 9.06
CA THR A 597 13.29 -4.98 8.07
C THR A 597 12.70 -4.56 6.73
N THR A 598 13.49 -3.84 5.91
CA THR A 598 13.12 -3.49 4.53
C THR A 598 12.81 -4.71 3.69
N GLN A 599 13.56 -5.80 3.88
CA GLN A 599 13.35 -7.07 3.17
C GLN A 599 12.02 -7.73 3.56
N ASN A 600 11.70 -7.83 4.86
CA ASN A 600 10.44 -8.41 5.34
C ASN A 600 9.23 -7.64 4.82
N SER A 601 9.30 -6.30 4.86
CA SER A 601 8.25 -5.46 4.29
C SER A 601 8.10 -5.69 2.78
N SER A 602 9.21 -5.66 2.03
CA SER A 602 9.19 -5.80 0.57
C SER A 602 8.60 -7.14 0.14
N MET A 603 9.07 -8.25 0.73
CA MET A 603 8.61 -9.60 0.37
C MET A 603 7.11 -9.77 0.59
N SER A 604 6.59 -9.32 1.73
CA SER A 604 5.16 -9.44 2.04
C SER A 604 4.27 -8.60 1.11
N ILE A 605 4.72 -7.40 0.70
CA ILE A 605 4.00 -6.59 -0.30
C ILE A 605 3.98 -7.29 -1.66
N LEU A 606 5.12 -7.82 -2.10
CA LEU A 606 5.25 -8.49 -3.39
C LEU A 606 4.41 -9.78 -3.45
N GLN A 607 4.36 -10.53 -2.36
CA GLN A 607 3.48 -11.70 -2.22
C GLN A 607 2.01 -11.30 -2.37
N ALA A 608 1.56 -10.24 -1.68
CA ALA A 608 0.19 -9.75 -1.81
C ALA A 608 -0.14 -9.32 -3.26
N VAL A 609 0.78 -8.63 -3.93
CA VAL A 609 0.61 -8.23 -5.34
C VAL A 609 0.56 -9.44 -6.27
N SER A 610 1.43 -10.44 -6.05
CA SER A 610 1.44 -11.69 -6.82
C SER A 610 0.12 -12.44 -6.69
N GLN A 611 -0.37 -12.61 -5.46
CA GLN A 611 -1.62 -13.30 -5.18
C GLN A 611 -2.82 -12.60 -5.84
N ALA A 612 -2.87 -11.27 -5.77
CA ALA A 612 -3.91 -10.48 -6.44
C ALA A 612 -3.85 -10.66 -7.98
N ALA A 613 -2.65 -10.67 -8.57
CA ALA A 613 -2.47 -10.91 -10.00
C ALA A 613 -2.88 -12.33 -10.43
N GLU A 614 -2.61 -13.35 -9.62
CA GLU A 614 -3.05 -14.72 -9.87
C GLU A 614 -4.56 -14.87 -9.74
N THR A 615 -5.16 -14.22 -8.74
CA THR A 615 -6.61 -14.23 -8.52
C THR A 615 -7.33 -13.57 -9.69
N ALA A 616 -6.85 -12.41 -10.15
CA ALA A 616 -7.38 -11.72 -11.33
C ALA A 616 -7.30 -12.61 -12.59
N LYS A 617 -6.16 -13.28 -12.82
CA LYS A 617 -6.02 -14.25 -13.94
C LYS A 617 -6.98 -15.44 -13.83
N SER A 618 -7.32 -15.87 -12.61
CA SER A 618 -8.25 -16.98 -12.39
C SER A 618 -9.71 -16.64 -12.70
N GLN A 619 -10.09 -15.35 -12.56
CA GLN A 619 -11.43 -14.84 -12.91
C GLN A 619 -11.64 -14.72 -14.44
N ASP A 620 -10.56 -14.70 -15.23
CA ASP A 620 -10.61 -14.68 -16.71
C ASP A 620 -10.88 -16.05 -17.35
N LEU A 621 -10.99 -17.13 -16.56
CA LEU A 621 -11.12 -18.51 -17.03
C LEU A 621 -12.49 -19.08 -16.68
N PHE A 622 -13.13 -19.73 -17.64
CA PHE A 622 -14.35 -20.51 -17.42
C PHE A 622 -13.97 -21.95 -17.10
N LYS A 623 -14.25 -22.39 -15.87
CA LYS A 623 -14.01 -23.77 -15.43
C LYS A 623 -15.35 -24.49 -15.30
N TYR A 624 -15.43 -25.68 -15.87
CA TYR A 624 -16.61 -26.52 -15.76
C TYR A 624 -16.22 -27.99 -15.64
N THR A 625 -17.09 -28.75 -15.00
CA THR A 625 -16.98 -30.17 -14.74
C THR A 625 -18.17 -30.92 -15.33
N GLU A 626 -18.18 -32.24 -15.21
CA GLU A 626 -19.29 -33.10 -15.61
C GLU A 626 -20.61 -32.68 -14.92
N ARG A 627 -20.55 -32.21 -13.67
CA ARG A 627 -21.68 -31.61 -12.95
C ARG A 627 -22.31 -30.46 -13.73
N ASP A 628 -21.50 -29.56 -14.26
CA ASP A 628 -21.98 -28.36 -14.94
C ASP A 628 -22.54 -28.71 -16.32
N SER A 629 -21.95 -29.71 -16.99
CA SER A 629 -22.49 -30.29 -18.22
C SER A 629 -23.87 -30.93 -18.01
N ILE A 630 -24.05 -31.71 -16.95
CA ILE A 630 -25.35 -32.29 -16.57
C ILE A 630 -26.35 -31.19 -16.22
N LEU A 631 -25.95 -30.20 -15.42
CA LEU A 631 -26.79 -29.08 -15.03
C LEU A 631 -27.32 -28.30 -16.24
N TYR A 632 -26.46 -28.04 -17.22
CA TYR A 632 -26.87 -27.41 -18.48
C TYR A 632 -27.87 -28.27 -19.26
N ASN A 633 -27.58 -29.56 -19.42
CA ASN A 633 -28.45 -30.49 -20.13
C ASN A 633 -29.85 -30.58 -19.48
N ILE A 634 -29.92 -30.68 -18.15
CA ILE A 634 -31.19 -30.63 -17.39
C ILE A 634 -31.87 -29.26 -17.56
N GLY A 635 -31.08 -28.18 -17.58
CA GLY A 635 -31.54 -26.83 -17.91
C GLY A 635 -32.15 -26.69 -19.31
N LEU A 636 -31.97 -27.68 -20.20
CA LEU A 636 -32.62 -27.78 -21.51
C LEU A 636 -33.72 -28.86 -21.57
N GLY A 637 -34.13 -29.39 -20.40
CA GLY A 637 -35.21 -30.37 -20.29
C GLY A 637 -34.76 -31.82 -20.45
N CYS A 638 -33.46 -32.12 -20.36
CA CYS A 638 -33.01 -33.52 -20.26
C CYS A 638 -33.41 -34.12 -18.92
N SER A 639 -33.72 -35.41 -18.91
CA SER A 639 -34.18 -36.13 -17.72
C SER A 639 -33.43 -37.44 -17.52
N SER A 640 -33.71 -38.15 -16.43
CA SER A 640 -33.14 -39.47 -16.13
C SER A 640 -33.43 -40.55 -17.19
N LYS A 641 -34.31 -40.28 -18.16
CA LYS A 641 -34.55 -41.16 -19.32
C LYS A 641 -33.47 -41.02 -20.41
N GLU A 642 -32.63 -40.00 -20.33
CA GLU A 642 -31.61 -39.66 -21.33
C GLU A 642 -30.22 -39.68 -20.70
N LEU A 643 -29.76 -40.87 -20.28
CA LEU A 643 -28.54 -41.04 -19.47
C LEU A 643 -27.28 -40.45 -20.12
N LYS A 644 -27.16 -40.50 -21.46
CA LYS A 644 -26.11 -39.83 -22.24
C LYS A 644 -25.97 -38.32 -21.95
N TYR A 645 -26.97 -37.69 -21.33
CA TYR A 645 -26.96 -36.28 -20.93
C TYR A 645 -26.93 -36.05 -19.42
N THR A 646 -27.37 -37.02 -18.62
CA THR A 646 -27.58 -36.83 -17.17
C THR A 646 -26.73 -37.72 -16.28
N TYR A 647 -25.89 -38.60 -16.85
CA TYR A 647 -25.05 -39.52 -16.10
C TYR A 647 -23.63 -39.57 -16.66
N GLU A 648 -22.66 -39.15 -15.85
CA GLU A 648 -21.26 -38.98 -16.26
C GLU A 648 -20.51 -40.28 -16.57
N ASN A 649 -21.00 -41.44 -16.09
CA ASN A 649 -20.42 -42.75 -16.42
C ASN A 649 -21.14 -43.47 -17.57
N ASP A 650 -22.13 -42.84 -18.21
CA ASP A 650 -22.67 -43.36 -19.46
C ASP A 650 -21.56 -43.33 -20.54
N PRO A 651 -21.32 -44.42 -21.29
CA PRO A 651 -20.24 -44.46 -22.29
C PRO A 651 -20.44 -43.44 -23.44
N GLN A 652 -21.66 -42.90 -23.59
CA GLN A 652 -22.00 -41.85 -24.56
C GLN A 652 -22.22 -40.48 -23.90
N PHE A 653 -21.77 -40.30 -22.66
CA PHE A 653 -21.94 -39.05 -21.90
C PHE A 653 -21.39 -37.85 -22.68
N GLN A 654 -22.25 -36.88 -22.93
CA GLN A 654 -21.90 -35.67 -23.66
C GLN A 654 -22.69 -34.46 -23.15
N VAL A 655 -22.11 -33.29 -23.39
CA VAL A 655 -22.84 -32.02 -23.24
C VAL A 655 -23.48 -31.66 -24.57
N LEU A 656 -24.71 -31.14 -24.55
CA LEU A 656 -25.40 -30.72 -25.77
C LEU A 656 -24.59 -29.67 -26.55
N PRO A 657 -24.57 -29.71 -27.91
CA PRO A 657 -23.75 -28.80 -28.73
C PRO A 657 -23.95 -27.31 -28.43
N THR A 658 -25.17 -26.94 -28.03
CA THR A 658 -25.53 -25.55 -27.69
C THR A 658 -24.85 -25.04 -26.42
N PHE A 659 -24.21 -25.90 -25.62
CA PHE A 659 -23.37 -25.47 -24.50
C PHE A 659 -22.24 -24.54 -24.95
N GLY A 660 -21.87 -24.55 -26.23
CA GLY A 660 -20.90 -23.63 -26.82
C GLY A 660 -21.21 -22.13 -26.60
N VAL A 661 -22.44 -21.76 -26.24
CA VAL A 661 -22.79 -20.37 -25.89
C VAL A 661 -22.46 -20.02 -24.43
N ILE A 662 -22.27 -20.99 -23.54
CA ILE A 662 -22.09 -20.75 -22.10
C ILE A 662 -20.73 -20.13 -21.76
N PRO A 663 -19.59 -20.57 -22.32
CA PRO A 663 -18.28 -20.05 -21.91
C PRO A 663 -18.11 -18.55 -22.12
N PHE A 664 -18.71 -17.95 -23.15
CA PHE A 664 -18.59 -16.50 -23.39
C PHE A 664 -19.55 -15.68 -22.52
N MET A 665 -20.68 -16.26 -22.10
CA MET A 665 -21.65 -15.62 -21.21
C MET A 665 -21.11 -15.44 -19.78
N THR A 666 -20.12 -16.26 -19.39
CA THR A 666 -19.66 -16.38 -17.99
C THR A 666 -18.18 -16.02 -17.80
N SER A 667 -17.37 -16.02 -18.86
CA SER A 667 -15.98 -15.57 -18.77
C SER A 667 -15.90 -14.05 -18.53
N GLY A 668 -15.08 -13.59 -17.57
CA GLY A 668 -14.91 -12.17 -17.20
C GLY A 668 -14.41 -11.20 -18.30
N ASN A 669 -14.35 -11.63 -19.56
CA ASN A 669 -13.93 -10.85 -20.73
C ASN A 669 -15.13 -10.33 -21.55
N SER A 670 -16.15 -9.75 -20.92
CA SER A 670 -17.29 -9.16 -21.64
C SER A 670 -16.89 -7.88 -22.38
N ILE A 671 -17.47 -7.65 -23.57
CA ILE A 671 -17.32 -6.38 -24.30
C ILE A 671 -17.94 -5.25 -23.47
N LYS A 672 -17.19 -4.16 -23.25
CA LYS A 672 -17.68 -2.95 -22.56
C LYS A 672 -18.61 -2.15 -23.46
N MET A 673 -19.87 -2.59 -23.57
CA MET A 673 -20.85 -2.03 -24.50
C MET A 673 -21.16 -0.54 -24.23
N ASP A 674 -21.13 -0.12 -22.97
CA ASP A 674 -21.30 1.25 -22.52
C ASP A 674 -20.25 2.22 -23.08
N SER A 675 -19.05 1.72 -23.38
CA SER A 675 -18.00 2.54 -24.02
C SER A 675 -18.18 2.70 -25.54
N LEU A 676 -18.97 1.82 -26.16
CA LEU A 676 -19.12 1.73 -27.62
C LEU A 676 -20.30 2.55 -28.16
N VAL A 677 -21.21 2.99 -27.29
CA VAL A 677 -22.39 3.77 -27.66
C VAL A 677 -22.61 4.89 -26.64
N ASP A 678 -23.33 5.94 -27.03
CA ASP A 678 -23.83 6.98 -26.13
C ASP A 678 -25.22 6.60 -25.62
N ASP A 679 -25.61 7.17 -24.48
CA ASP A 679 -26.92 6.95 -23.83
C ASP A 679 -27.26 5.47 -23.55
N PHE A 680 -26.22 4.67 -23.26
CA PHE A 680 -26.36 3.26 -22.96
C PHE A 680 -27.23 3.03 -21.72
N ASN A 681 -28.28 2.22 -21.86
CA ASN A 681 -29.11 1.77 -20.75
C ASN A 681 -29.27 0.24 -20.78
N TYR A 682 -28.77 -0.43 -19.73
CA TYR A 682 -28.86 -1.87 -19.56
C TYR A 682 -30.31 -2.41 -19.61
N GLN A 683 -31.30 -1.62 -19.18
CA GLN A 683 -32.71 -2.05 -19.17
C GLN A 683 -33.31 -2.17 -20.58
N PHE A 684 -32.67 -1.57 -21.59
CA PHE A 684 -33.12 -1.59 -22.98
C PHE A 684 -32.22 -2.43 -23.90
N LEU A 685 -31.28 -3.17 -23.30
CA LEU A 685 -30.42 -4.12 -23.99
C LEU A 685 -31.21 -5.40 -24.28
N LEU A 686 -31.38 -5.72 -25.55
CA LEU A 686 -32.02 -6.95 -26.02
C LEU A 686 -31.01 -7.79 -26.79
N HIS A 687 -30.91 -9.07 -26.45
CA HIS A 687 -30.18 -10.03 -27.24
C HIS A 687 -31.05 -10.46 -28.43
N GLY A 688 -30.68 -10.03 -29.64
CA GLY A 688 -31.56 -10.16 -30.82
C GLY A 688 -31.22 -11.33 -31.74
N GLU A 689 -29.95 -11.70 -31.86
CA GLU A 689 -29.52 -12.84 -32.68
C GLU A 689 -28.33 -13.54 -32.04
N GLN A 690 -28.26 -14.85 -32.19
CA GLN A 690 -27.14 -15.68 -31.78
C GLN A 690 -26.65 -16.52 -32.96
N TYR A 691 -25.34 -16.58 -33.13
CA TYR A 691 -24.66 -17.53 -34.00
C TYR A 691 -23.52 -18.20 -33.23
N PHE A 692 -23.29 -19.48 -33.48
CA PHE A 692 -22.05 -20.13 -33.08
C PHE A 692 -21.57 -21.16 -34.10
N LYS A 693 -20.26 -21.42 -34.06
CA LYS A 693 -19.58 -22.48 -34.78
C LYS A 693 -18.72 -23.29 -33.82
N LEU A 694 -18.88 -24.61 -33.85
CA LEU A 694 -18.06 -25.56 -33.12
C LEU A 694 -16.83 -25.91 -33.96
N ASN A 695 -15.64 -25.69 -33.40
CA ASN A 695 -14.36 -26.07 -33.99
C ASN A 695 -13.91 -27.47 -33.54
N GLN A 696 -14.52 -27.99 -32.47
CA GLN A 696 -14.29 -29.32 -31.94
C GLN A 696 -15.63 -29.97 -31.58
N TYR A 697 -15.77 -31.24 -31.94
CA TYR A 697 -16.90 -32.07 -31.54
C TYR A 697 -16.44 -33.50 -31.18
N PRO A 698 -17.08 -34.17 -30.20
CA PRO A 698 -18.01 -33.58 -29.23
C PRO A 698 -17.32 -32.50 -28.39
N LEU A 699 -18.11 -31.59 -27.82
CA LEU A 699 -17.56 -30.66 -26.85
C LEU A 699 -17.03 -31.47 -25.65
N PRO A 700 -15.89 -31.08 -25.05
CA PRO A 700 -15.45 -31.71 -23.82
C PRO A 700 -16.53 -31.60 -22.74
N THR A 701 -16.62 -32.59 -21.86
CA THR A 701 -17.60 -32.62 -20.76
C THR A 701 -17.10 -31.96 -19.48
N LYS A 702 -15.81 -31.60 -19.46
CA LYS A 702 -15.14 -30.79 -18.44
C LYS A 702 -13.97 -30.04 -19.05
N GLY A 703 -13.55 -28.94 -18.45
CA GLY A 703 -12.37 -28.21 -18.91
C GLY A 703 -12.15 -26.86 -18.26
N VAL A 704 -11.02 -26.24 -18.62
CA VAL A 704 -10.67 -24.87 -18.27
C VAL A 704 -10.53 -24.09 -19.56
N LEU A 705 -11.48 -23.21 -19.84
CA LEU A 705 -11.59 -22.47 -21.10
C LEU A 705 -11.23 -21.00 -20.89
N LYS A 706 -10.76 -20.37 -21.97
CA LYS A 706 -10.59 -18.92 -22.05
C LYS A 706 -11.37 -18.39 -23.23
N THR A 707 -12.13 -17.33 -23.02
CA THR A 707 -12.82 -16.62 -24.10
C THR A 707 -12.15 -15.28 -24.37
N ILE A 708 -11.95 -14.96 -25.65
CA ILE A 708 -11.45 -13.68 -26.14
C ILE A 708 -12.62 -12.98 -26.84
N ALA A 709 -13.05 -11.83 -26.31
CA ALA A 709 -14.16 -11.07 -26.88
C ALA A 709 -13.68 -9.81 -27.61
N ARG A 710 -14.34 -9.47 -28.73
CA ARG A 710 -14.06 -8.25 -29.50
C ARG A 710 -15.35 -7.71 -30.12
N PRO A 711 -15.58 -6.39 -30.16
CA PRO A 711 -16.64 -5.83 -30.99
C PRO A 711 -16.30 -6.03 -32.46
N ILE A 712 -17.24 -6.60 -33.21
CA ILE A 712 -17.11 -6.84 -34.66
C ILE A 712 -18.05 -5.95 -35.47
N GLN A 713 -19.19 -5.55 -34.91
CA GLN A 713 -20.05 -4.54 -35.53
C GLN A 713 -20.58 -3.58 -34.46
N VAL A 714 -20.56 -2.28 -34.74
CA VAL A 714 -21.23 -1.24 -33.95
C VAL A 714 -21.88 -0.31 -34.96
N ALA A 715 -23.20 -0.23 -34.96
CA ALA A 715 -23.96 0.52 -35.95
C ALA A 715 -25.12 1.28 -35.30
N ASP A 716 -25.38 2.49 -35.79
CA ASP A 716 -26.54 3.27 -35.39
C ASP A 716 -27.77 2.90 -36.25
N LYS A 717 -28.96 2.89 -35.66
CA LYS A 717 -30.24 2.67 -36.34
C LYS A 717 -31.07 3.95 -36.30
N ASN A 718 -30.65 4.92 -37.09
CA ASN A 718 -31.37 6.18 -37.33
C ASN A 718 -31.72 6.93 -36.03
N GLY A 719 -30.82 6.89 -35.05
CA GLY A 719 -30.98 7.52 -33.75
C GLY A 719 -32.05 6.91 -32.84
N LYS A 720 -32.59 5.73 -33.17
CA LYS A 720 -33.62 5.07 -32.34
C LYS A 720 -33.06 3.92 -31.51
N ALA A 721 -31.94 3.34 -31.94
CA ALA A 721 -31.24 2.27 -31.26
C ALA A 721 -29.80 2.14 -31.79
N ALA A 722 -28.93 1.55 -30.98
CA ALA A 722 -27.63 1.07 -31.44
C ALA A 722 -27.62 -0.46 -31.53
N VAL A 723 -26.87 -0.99 -32.50
CA VAL A 723 -26.63 -2.43 -32.67
C VAL A 723 -25.16 -2.70 -32.40
N ILE A 724 -24.89 -3.61 -31.47
CA ILE A 724 -23.54 -4.12 -31.20
C ILE A 724 -23.53 -5.61 -31.51
N VAL A 725 -22.60 -6.05 -32.36
CA VAL A 725 -22.28 -7.46 -32.53
C VAL A 725 -20.93 -7.73 -31.88
N GLY A 726 -20.92 -8.63 -30.91
CA GLY A 726 -19.71 -9.16 -30.29
C GLY A 726 -19.27 -10.45 -30.94
N GLY A 727 -17.98 -10.58 -31.23
CA GLY A 727 -17.34 -11.84 -31.62
C GLY A 727 -16.56 -12.42 -30.46
N TYR A 728 -16.72 -13.72 -30.20
CA TYR A 728 -16.14 -14.41 -29.06
C TYR A 728 -15.46 -15.71 -29.49
N GLU A 729 -14.16 -15.81 -29.24
CA GLU A 729 -13.37 -17.01 -29.52
C GLU A 729 -13.06 -17.72 -28.21
N THR A 730 -13.60 -18.93 -28.03
CA THR A 730 -13.37 -19.77 -26.86
C THR A 730 -12.33 -20.85 -27.18
N ILE A 731 -11.25 -20.89 -26.40
CA ILE A 731 -10.13 -21.82 -26.55
C ILE A 731 -9.92 -22.62 -25.27
N ASP A 732 -9.33 -23.81 -25.38
CA ASP A 732 -8.85 -24.57 -24.22
C ASP A 732 -7.65 -23.84 -23.61
N ALA A 733 -7.70 -23.58 -22.30
CA ALA A 733 -6.72 -22.71 -21.65
C ALA A 733 -5.30 -23.29 -21.65
N LYS A 734 -5.17 -24.63 -21.68
CA LYS A 734 -3.88 -25.35 -21.65
C LYS A 734 -3.30 -25.49 -23.06
N SER A 735 -4.04 -26.13 -23.96
CA SER A 735 -3.60 -26.46 -25.32
C SER A 735 -3.71 -25.31 -26.32
N LYS A 736 -4.48 -24.26 -25.98
CA LYS A 736 -4.80 -23.12 -26.87
C LYS A 736 -5.58 -23.49 -28.13
N LYS A 737 -6.11 -24.71 -28.23
CA LYS A 737 -6.95 -25.13 -29.36
C LYS A 737 -8.31 -24.41 -29.33
N PRO A 738 -8.84 -23.96 -30.47
CA PRO A 738 -10.17 -23.36 -30.55
C PRO A 738 -11.26 -24.41 -30.36
N LEU A 739 -12.27 -24.09 -29.55
CA LEU A 739 -13.44 -24.96 -29.30
C LEU A 739 -14.69 -24.41 -29.96
N VAL A 740 -15.00 -23.12 -29.73
CA VAL A 740 -16.22 -22.49 -30.21
C VAL A 740 -15.94 -21.04 -30.60
N TYR A 741 -16.51 -20.61 -31.72
CA TYR A 741 -16.64 -19.21 -32.09
C TYR A 741 -18.10 -18.78 -31.98
N ASN A 742 -18.39 -17.67 -31.31
CA ASN A 742 -19.73 -17.11 -31.18
C ASN A 742 -19.81 -15.70 -31.80
N GLU A 743 -20.95 -15.37 -32.38
CA GLU A 743 -21.38 -13.99 -32.62
C GLU A 743 -22.70 -13.74 -31.90
N ALA A 744 -22.76 -12.70 -31.08
CA ALA A 744 -23.98 -12.27 -30.39
C ALA A 744 -24.35 -10.85 -30.80
N THR A 745 -25.58 -10.68 -31.32
CA THR A 745 -26.12 -9.38 -31.69
C THR A 745 -26.97 -8.82 -30.56
N PHE A 746 -26.69 -7.58 -30.18
CA PHE A 746 -27.38 -6.84 -29.15
C PHE A 746 -27.99 -5.56 -29.71
N PHE A 747 -29.25 -5.32 -29.39
CA PHE A 747 -29.99 -4.10 -29.74
C PHE A 747 -30.21 -3.29 -28.48
N ILE A 748 -29.77 -2.03 -28.48
CA ILE A 748 -29.88 -1.14 -27.34
C ILE A 748 -30.79 0.01 -27.73
N ARG A 749 -32.05 -0.03 -27.30
CA ARG A 749 -33.03 1.00 -27.65
C ARG A 749 -32.68 2.32 -26.97
N GLY A 750 -32.78 3.43 -27.71
CA GLY A 750 -32.47 4.78 -27.23
C GLY A 750 -30.98 5.11 -27.15
N ALA A 751 -30.08 4.16 -27.38
CA ALA A 751 -28.65 4.42 -27.47
C ALA A 751 -28.24 4.84 -28.89
N HIS A 752 -27.14 5.57 -28.96
CA HIS A 752 -26.60 6.13 -30.21
C HIS A 752 -25.17 5.66 -30.47
N ALA A 753 -24.85 5.31 -31.71
CA ALA A 753 -23.49 4.94 -32.12
C ALA A 753 -22.92 6.02 -33.06
N PRO A 754 -22.28 7.08 -32.52
CA PRO A 754 -21.72 8.15 -33.35
C PRO A 754 -20.66 7.59 -34.31
N GLU A 755 -20.44 8.27 -35.44
CA GLU A 755 -19.58 7.79 -36.54
C GLU A 755 -18.19 7.33 -36.06
N GLY A 756 -17.57 8.07 -35.12
CA GLY A 756 -16.27 7.73 -34.54
C GLY A 756 -16.24 6.46 -33.66
N LYS A 757 -17.40 5.90 -33.29
CA LYS A 757 -17.55 4.66 -32.53
C LYS A 757 -18.05 3.48 -33.38
N GLN A 758 -18.41 3.72 -34.65
CA GLN A 758 -18.92 2.67 -35.52
C GLN A 758 -17.82 1.67 -35.91
N ILE A 759 -18.20 0.40 -35.96
CA ILE A 759 -17.30 -0.72 -36.29
C ILE A 759 -18.01 -1.58 -37.33
N ASN A 760 -17.29 -1.97 -38.38
CA ASN A 760 -17.84 -2.84 -39.43
C ASN A 760 -16.78 -3.86 -39.89
N LYS A 761 -16.54 -4.88 -39.07
CA LYS A 761 -15.63 -5.98 -39.41
C LYS A 761 -16.39 -7.11 -40.13
N PRO A 762 -15.69 -7.94 -40.93
CA PRO A 762 -16.28 -9.11 -41.54
C PRO A 762 -16.91 -10.04 -40.50
N ARG A 763 -18.11 -10.54 -40.81
CA ARG A 763 -18.86 -11.51 -40.01
C ARG A 763 -18.87 -12.88 -40.72
N ALA A 764 -19.12 -13.96 -39.98
CA ALA A 764 -19.23 -15.29 -40.56
C ALA A 764 -20.37 -15.35 -41.59
N LYS A 765 -20.11 -16.01 -42.74
CA LYS A 765 -21.09 -16.09 -43.85
C LYS A 765 -22.43 -16.66 -43.40
N PHE A 766 -22.40 -17.74 -42.59
CA PHE A 766 -23.60 -18.36 -42.05
C PHE A 766 -24.33 -17.44 -41.05
N ALA A 767 -23.60 -16.64 -40.27
CA ALA A 767 -24.17 -15.69 -39.31
C ALA A 767 -25.00 -14.58 -39.98
N VAL A 768 -24.63 -14.17 -41.20
CA VAL A 768 -25.35 -13.11 -41.95
C VAL A 768 -26.32 -13.63 -43.02
N GLN A 769 -26.27 -14.92 -43.34
CA GLN A 769 -27.18 -15.54 -44.31
C GLN A 769 -28.64 -15.51 -43.83
N ALA A 770 -29.59 -15.26 -44.73
CA ALA A 770 -31.02 -15.32 -44.44
C ALA A 770 -31.55 -16.76 -44.59
N PHE A 771 -32.26 -17.23 -43.57
CA PHE A 771 -32.86 -18.57 -43.49
C PHE A 771 -34.37 -18.44 -43.25
N LYS A 772 -35.10 -18.02 -44.27
CA LYS A 772 -36.56 -17.89 -44.18
C LYS A 772 -37.20 -19.28 -44.16
N ALA A 773 -38.14 -19.51 -43.24
CA ALA A 773 -38.94 -20.72 -43.21
C ALA A 773 -39.67 -20.92 -44.56
N PRO A 774 -39.52 -22.09 -45.22
CA PRO A 774 -40.23 -22.40 -46.45
C PRO A 774 -41.74 -22.40 -46.29
N ASP A 775 -42.45 -21.98 -47.33
CA ASP A 775 -43.91 -22.05 -47.41
C ASP A 775 -44.36 -23.45 -47.89
N ARG A 776 -43.97 -24.48 -47.13
CA ARG A 776 -44.36 -25.89 -47.31
C ARG A 776 -44.43 -26.61 -45.97
N GLN A 777 -45.03 -27.80 -45.93
CA GLN A 777 -45.04 -28.64 -44.73
C GLN A 777 -43.60 -28.92 -44.23
N PRO A 778 -43.37 -28.87 -42.90
CA PRO A 778 -42.06 -29.16 -42.32
C PRO A 778 -41.72 -30.64 -42.45
N ASP A 779 -40.43 -30.93 -42.62
CA ASP A 779 -39.92 -32.30 -42.66
C ASP A 779 -39.85 -32.92 -41.25
N PHE A 780 -39.80 -32.06 -40.22
CA PHE A 780 -39.81 -32.44 -38.81
C PHE A 780 -40.63 -31.44 -38.00
N ALA A 781 -41.46 -31.94 -37.07
CA ALA A 781 -42.19 -31.12 -36.12
C ALA A 781 -42.26 -31.86 -34.77
N LEU A 782 -41.84 -31.19 -33.69
CA LEU A 782 -41.87 -31.73 -32.34
C LEU A 782 -42.37 -30.68 -31.35
N GLU A 783 -43.37 -31.07 -30.55
CA GLU A 783 -43.79 -30.29 -29.39
C GLU A 783 -42.85 -30.57 -28.21
N VAL A 784 -42.30 -29.51 -27.63
CA VAL A 784 -41.39 -29.52 -26.50
C VAL A 784 -42.00 -28.69 -25.38
N LEU A 785 -42.22 -29.30 -24.22
CA LEU A 785 -42.76 -28.60 -23.06
C LEU A 785 -41.63 -27.96 -22.26
N SER A 786 -41.71 -26.64 -22.01
CA SER A 786 -40.82 -25.99 -21.06
C SER A 786 -41.31 -26.24 -19.62
N GLY A 787 -40.42 -26.59 -18.70
CA GLY A 787 -40.78 -26.73 -17.29
C GLY A 787 -41.17 -25.38 -16.65
N LYS A 788 -42.01 -25.42 -15.61
CA LYS A 788 -42.34 -24.20 -14.83
C LYS A 788 -41.09 -23.58 -14.17
N ASP A 789 -40.13 -24.43 -13.79
CA ASP A 789 -38.86 -24.01 -13.19
C ASP A 789 -37.70 -23.95 -14.21
N GLN A 790 -37.98 -24.03 -15.51
CA GLN A 790 -36.95 -24.13 -16.54
C GLN A 790 -35.95 -22.97 -16.49
N ALA A 791 -36.45 -21.74 -16.32
CA ALA A 791 -35.62 -20.55 -16.18
C ALA A 791 -34.80 -20.56 -14.87
N SER A 792 -35.38 -21.07 -13.78
CA SER A 792 -34.74 -21.22 -12.47
C SER A 792 -33.56 -22.18 -12.50
N ILE A 793 -33.64 -23.23 -13.33
CA ILE A 793 -32.56 -24.21 -13.50
C ILE A 793 -31.54 -23.69 -14.53
N TYR A 794 -31.99 -23.25 -15.71
CA TYR A 794 -31.09 -22.84 -16.80
C TYR A 794 -30.15 -21.71 -16.41
N ARG A 795 -30.61 -20.73 -15.62
CA ARG A 795 -29.78 -19.62 -15.12
C ARG A 795 -28.53 -20.07 -14.36
N LEU A 796 -28.57 -21.23 -13.72
CA LEU A 796 -27.43 -21.78 -12.97
C LEU A 796 -26.27 -22.19 -13.90
N SER A 797 -26.53 -22.30 -15.20
CA SER A 797 -25.50 -22.52 -16.23
C SER A 797 -24.70 -21.26 -16.55
N GLY A 798 -25.11 -20.07 -16.09
CA GLY A 798 -24.30 -18.87 -16.25
C GLY A 798 -25.01 -17.54 -16.44
N ASP A 799 -26.30 -17.53 -16.79
CA ASP A 799 -27.06 -16.29 -17.02
C ASP A 799 -27.96 -15.94 -15.83
N TYR A 800 -27.41 -15.14 -14.93
CA TYR A 800 -28.06 -14.74 -13.69
C TYR A 800 -28.95 -13.51 -13.80
N ASN A 801 -29.26 -13.02 -15.02
CA ASN A 801 -30.09 -11.83 -15.22
C ASN A 801 -31.43 -11.96 -14.46
N PRO A 802 -31.75 -11.02 -13.56
CA PRO A 802 -32.94 -11.11 -12.71
C PRO A 802 -34.26 -11.07 -13.50
N LEU A 803 -34.24 -10.61 -14.76
CA LEU A 803 -35.40 -10.65 -15.66
C LEU A 803 -36.07 -12.03 -15.76
N HIS A 804 -35.27 -13.09 -15.62
CA HIS A 804 -35.72 -14.48 -15.79
C HIS A 804 -36.23 -15.14 -14.50
N ILE A 805 -36.20 -14.44 -13.36
CA ILE A 805 -36.59 -15.04 -12.07
C ILE A 805 -37.37 -14.08 -11.15
N ASP A 806 -37.11 -12.76 -11.21
CA ASP A 806 -37.76 -11.76 -10.36
C ASP A 806 -38.95 -11.12 -11.08
N PRO A 807 -40.20 -11.33 -10.60
CA PRO A 807 -41.39 -10.74 -11.19
C PRO A 807 -41.38 -9.19 -11.22
N LYS A 808 -40.73 -8.54 -10.25
CA LYS A 808 -40.65 -7.06 -10.20
C LYS A 808 -39.80 -6.53 -11.36
N ILE A 809 -38.66 -7.17 -11.61
CA ILE A 809 -37.77 -6.80 -12.71
C ILE A 809 -38.42 -7.09 -14.06
N ALA A 810 -39.09 -8.24 -14.20
CA ALA A 810 -39.87 -8.55 -15.40
C ALA A 810 -40.91 -7.48 -15.71
N LYS A 811 -41.67 -7.05 -14.69
CA LYS A 811 -42.67 -5.98 -14.83
C LYS A 811 -42.06 -4.63 -15.21
N LEU A 812 -40.92 -4.27 -14.62
CA LEU A 812 -40.18 -3.05 -14.98
C LEU A 812 -39.70 -3.08 -16.44
N ALA A 813 -39.30 -4.26 -16.92
CA ALA A 813 -38.95 -4.49 -18.32
C ALA A 813 -40.16 -4.65 -19.26
N LYS A 814 -41.37 -4.39 -18.76
CA LYS A 814 -42.66 -4.46 -19.50
C LYS A 814 -43.07 -5.88 -19.90
N PHE A 815 -42.65 -6.89 -19.15
CA PHE A 815 -43.16 -8.25 -19.26
C PHE A 815 -44.15 -8.55 -18.11
N PRO A 816 -45.25 -9.28 -18.35
CA PRO A 816 -46.25 -9.59 -17.33
C PRO A 816 -45.73 -10.52 -16.22
N ARG A 817 -44.71 -11.34 -16.51
CA ARG A 817 -44.05 -12.27 -15.57
C ARG A 817 -42.65 -12.61 -16.10
N PRO A 818 -41.78 -13.26 -15.30
CA PRO A 818 -40.45 -13.68 -15.76
C PRO A 818 -40.52 -14.53 -17.03
N ILE A 819 -39.63 -14.22 -17.98
CA ILE A 819 -39.53 -14.92 -19.27
C ILE A 819 -38.41 -15.96 -19.24
N LEU A 820 -38.50 -16.98 -20.07
CA LEU A 820 -37.43 -17.93 -20.32
C LEU A 820 -36.28 -17.24 -21.07
N HIS A 821 -35.03 -17.64 -20.79
CA HIS A 821 -33.88 -17.15 -21.54
C HIS A 821 -34.01 -17.54 -23.02
N GLY A 822 -33.78 -16.60 -23.95
CA GLY A 822 -33.81 -16.91 -25.38
C GLY A 822 -32.82 -18.03 -25.75
N LEU A 823 -31.65 -18.05 -25.11
CA LEU A 823 -30.65 -19.12 -25.28
C LEU A 823 -31.11 -20.48 -24.72
N CYS A 824 -32.02 -20.50 -23.73
CA CYS A 824 -32.65 -21.74 -23.27
C CYS A 824 -33.61 -22.27 -24.35
N THR A 825 -34.48 -21.42 -24.90
CA THR A 825 -35.35 -21.77 -26.03
C THR A 825 -34.54 -22.28 -27.24
N LEU A 826 -33.42 -21.62 -27.52
CA LEU A 826 -32.46 -22.04 -28.56
C LEU A 826 -31.86 -23.41 -28.26
N GLY A 827 -31.45 -23.66 -27.01
CA GLY A 827 -30.90 -24.93 -26.56
C GLY A 827 -31.92 -26.08 -26.64
N MET A 828 -33.16 -25.84 -26.22
CA MET A 828 -34.24 -26.82 -26.33
C MET A 828 -34.55 -27.16 -27.80
N SER A 829 -34.57 -26.15 -28.67
CA SER A 829 -34.74 -26.34 -30.11
C SER A 829 -33.54 -27.07 -30.73
N GLY A 830 -32.32 -26.70 -30.33
CA GLY A 830 -31.08 -27.35 -30.75
C GLY A 830 -31.00 -28.81 -30.34
N LYS A 831 -31.48 -29.16 -29.13
CA LYS A 831 -31.63 -30.55 -28.67
C LYS A 831 -32.57 -31.34 -29.58
N ALA A 832 -33.77 -30.80 -29.85
CA ALA A 832 -34.75 -31.46 -30.72
C ALA A 832 -34.19 -31.72 -32.13
N LEU A 833 -33.47 -30.75 -32.69
CA LEU A 833 -32.80 -30.88 -33.99
C LEU A 833 -31.64 -31.88 -33.95
N PHE A 834 -30.84 -31.86 -32.89
CA PHE A 834 -29.71 -32.78 -32.71
C PHE A 834 -30.17 -34.23 -32.60
N GLU A 835 -31.20 -34.50 -31.80
CA GLU A 835 -31.75 -35.86 -31.65
C GLU A 835 -32.35 -36.39 -32.96
N HIS A 836 -32.93 -35.53 -33.79
CA HIS A 836 -33.59 -35.96 -35.02
C HIS A 836 -32.65 -36.00 -36.25
N PHE A 837 -31.91 -34.93 -36.50
CA PHE A 837 -31.05 -34.79 -37.69
C PHE A 837 -29.59 -35.17 -37.45
N GLY A 838 -29.19 -35.36 -36.19
CA GLY A 838 -27.82 -35.66 -35.80
C GLY A 838 -26.96 -34.40 -35.62
N GLN A 839 -25.65 -34.60 -35.70
CA GLN A 839 -24.64 -33.61 -35.34
C GLN A 839 -24.64 -32.39 -36.28
N PHE A 840 -24.55 -31.19 -35.70
CA PHE A 840 -24.32 -29.93 -36.41
C PHE A 840 -23.12 -29.18 -35.82
N ASP A 841 -22.42 -28.40 -36.66
CA ASP A 841 -21.28 -27.59 -36.26
C ASP A 841 -21.54 -26.09 -36.32
N GLU A 842 -22.55 -25.62 -37.05
CA GLU A 842 -22.98 -24.23 -37.07
C GLU A 842 -24.46 -24.12 -36.72
N LEU A 843 -24.82 -23.09 -35.92
CA LEU A 843 -26.19 -22.76 -35.59
C LEU A 843 -26.37 -21.23 -35.61
N LYS A 844 -27.47 -20.78 -36.19
CA LYS A 844 -27.93 -19.39 -36.14
C LYS A 844 -29.40 -19.34 -35.76
N ALA A 845 -29.80 -18.37 -34.95
CA ALA A 845 -31.20 -18.00 -34.77
C ALA A 845 -31.39 -16.51 -34.44
N ARG A 846 -32.53 -15.96 -34.84
CA ARG A 846 -33.02 -14.66 -34.39
C ARG A 846 -34.10 -14.85 -33.34
N PHE A 847 -33.96 -14.14 -32.22
CA PHE A 847 -34.98 -14.05 -31.18
C PHE A 847 -36.02 -13.01 -31.60
N THR A 848 -37.25 -13.45 -31.89
CA THR A 848 -38.31 -12.58 -32.38
C THR A 848 -39.32 -12.21 -31.32
N ASN A 849 -39.56 -13.10 -30.36
CA ASN A 849 -40.45 -12.89 -29.22
C ASN A 849 -39.94 -13.65 -27.98
N VAL A 850 -40.63 -13.51 -26.86
CA VAL A 850 -40.29 -14.14 -25.58
C VAL A 850 -41.01 -15.47 -25.41
N VAL A 851 -40.48 -16.35 -24.56
CA VAL A 851 -41.17 -17.57 -24.10
C VAL A 851 -41.39 -17.42 -22.61
N TYR A 852 -42.46 -17.97 -22.07
CA TYR A 852 -42.61 -18.07 -20.63
C TYR A 852 -42.40 -19.50 -20.11
N PRO A 853 -41.80 -19.67 -18.92
CA PRO A 853 -41.67 -21.00 -18.32
C PRO A 853 -43.04 -21.66 -18.14
N GLY A 854 -43.15 -22.92 -18.56
CA GLY A 854 -44.40 -23.69 -18.58
C GLY A 854 -45.10 -23.75 -19.93
N ASP A 855 -44.74 -22.87 -20.87
CA ASP A 855 -45.38 -22.80 -22.19
C ASP A 855 -44.86 -23.93 -23.12
N ARG A 856 -45.69 -24.34 -24.07
CA ARG A 856 -45.43 -25.41 -25.05
C ARG A 856 -44.82 -24.83 -26.32
N LEU A 857 -43.73 -25.41 -26.77
CA LEU A 857 -42.95 -24.96 -27.91
C LEU A 857 -43.07 -25.96 -29.05
N LEU A 858 -43.47 -25.52 -30.24
CA LEU A 858 -43.40 -26.32 -31.45
C LEU A 858 -42.12 -25.99 -32.22
N VAL A 859 -41.19 -26.94 -32.26
CA VAL A 859 -39.99 -26.88 -33.10
C VAL A 859 -40.31 -27.52 -34.43
N ARG A 860 -40.28 -26.74 -35.51
CA ARG A 860 -40.50 -27.24 -36.87
C ARG A 860 -39.30 -26.95 -37.75
N ALA A 861 -38.97 -27.88 -38.65
CA ALA A 861 -37.76 -27.81 -39.44
C ALA A 861 -37.93 -28.34 -40.87
N TRP A 862 -37.11 -27.81 -41.77
CA TRP A 862 -37.07 -28.14 -43.18
C TRP A 862 -35.63 -28.40 -43.59
N LYS A 863 -35.36 -29.61 -44.06
CA LYS A 863 -34.06 -30.00 -44.61
C LYS A 863 -33.89 -29.36 -45.98
N GLN A 864 -32.71 -28.78 -46.18
CA GLN A 864 -32.28 -28.12 -47.41
C GLN A 864 -31.03 -28.83 -47.95
N PRO A 865 -30.65 -28.57 -49.21
CA PRO A 865 -29.37 -29.03 -49.75
C PRO A 865 -28.15 -28.59 -48.92
N GLN A 866 -27.00 -29.26 -49.15
CA GLN A 866 -25.73 -29.01 -48.45
C GLN A 866 -25.78 -29.11 -46.91
N GLY A 867 -26.71 -29.92 -46.38
CA GLY A 867 -26.80 -30.19 -44.95
C GLY A 867 -27.36 -29.05 -44.12
N ILE A 868 -28.01 -28.06 -44.75
CA ILE A 868 -28.67 -26.98 -44.03
C ILE A 868 -30.05 -27.47 -43.56
N VAL A 869 -30.39 -27.21 -42.31
CA VAL A 869 -31.75 -27.43 -41.78
C VAL A 869 -32.26 -26.09 -41.28
N ILE A 870 -33.21 -25.51 -42.01
CA ILE A 870 -33.91 -24.29 -41.57
C ILE A 870 -34.91 -24.72 -40.51
N PHE A 871 -35.02 -23.96 -39.43
CA PHE A 871 -35.99 -24.25 -38.38
C PHE A 871 -36.69 -23.00 -37.87
N GLN A 872 -37.81 -23.20 -37.22
CA GLN A 872 -38.57 -22.18 -36.53
C GLN A 872 -39.14 -22.76 -35.24
N THR A 873 -39.18 -21.95 -34.20
CA THR A 873 -39.79 -22.33 -32.92
C THR A 873 -40.97 -21.41 -32.64
N ILE A 874 -42.13 -22.01 -32.38
CA ILE A 874 -43.39 -21.33 -32.11
C ILE A 874 -43.77 -21.58 -30.66
N ASP A 875 -44.15 -20.55 -29.93
CA ASP A 875 -44.84 -20.70 -28.65
C ASP A 875 -46.32 -20.93 -28.94
N LEU A 876 -46.82 -22.14 -28.65
CA LEU A 876 -48.18 -22.56 -28.96
C LEU A 876 -49.20 -21.89 -28.05
N ASP A 877 -48.81 -21.58 -26.82
CA ASP A 877 -49.69 -20.95 -25.83
C ASP A 877 -49.82 -19.45 -26.10
N GLN A 878 -48.72 -18.80 -26.50
CA GLN A 878 -48.71 -17.38 -26.89
C GLN A 878 -49.09 -17.13 -28.36
N LYS A 879 -49.07 -18.17 -29.20
CA LYS A 879 -49.44 -18.15 -30.63
C LYS A 879 -48.57 -17.24 -31.52
N TYR A 880 -47.26 -17.19 -31.25
CA TYR A 880 -46.31 -16.47 -32.10
C TYR A 880 -44.98 -17.22 -32.29
N VAL A 881 -44.22 -16.80 -33.29
CA VAL A 881 -42.85 -17.29 -33.53
C VAL A 881 -41.88 -16.64 -32.54
N VAL A 882 -41.06 -17.46 -31.88
CA VAL A 882 -40.04 -17.04 -30.90
C VAL A 882 -38.62 -17.15 -31.41
N LEU A 883 -38.35 -18.15 -32.27
CA LEU A 883 -37.10 -18.27 -33.02
C LEU A 883 -37.42 -18.29 -34.50
N ASP A 884 -36.82 -17.37 -35.24
CA ASP A 884 -36.99 -17.23 -36.68
C ASP A 884 -35.65 -16.96 -37.37
N ASN A 885 -35.64 -16.92 -38.70
CA ASN A 885 -34.40 -16.72 -39.48
C ASN A 885 -33.27 -17.67 -39.01
N ALA A 886 -33.64 -18.92 -38.74
CA ALA A 886 -32.83 -19.84 -37.97
C ALA A 886 -32.48 -21.09 -38.77
N ALA A 887 -31.25 -21.56 -38.62
CA ALA A 887 -30.77 -22.76 -39.27
C ALA A 887 -29.64 -23.42 -38.49
N VAL A 888 -29.49 -24.73 -38.68
CA VAL A 888 -28.30 -25.50 -38.32
C VAL A 888 -27.62 -26.04 -39.58
N LYS A 889 -26.32 -26.28 -39.49
CA LYS A 889 -25.53 -26.94 -40.54
C LYS A 889 -25.01 -28.28 -40.02
N LEU A 890 -25.47 -29.36 -40.65
CA LEU A 890 -25.11 -30.72 -40.26
C LEU A 890 -23.66 -31.04 -40.62
N VAL A 891 -23.00 -31.83 -39.76
CA VAL A 891 -21.62 -32.28 -39.97
C VAL A 891 -21.59 -33.39 -41.03
N GLY A 892 -20.66 -33.28 -41.99
CA GLY A 892 -20.43 -34.32 -43.00
C GLY A 892 -21.33 -34.27 -44.24
N ALA A 893 -22.07 -33.19 -44.49
CA ALA A 893 -22.86 -33.04 -45.72
C ALA A 893 -21.96 -32.81 -46.96
N ASN A 894 -21.72 -33.87 -47.73
CA ASN A 894 -20.96 -33.80 -48.97
C ASN A 894 -21.67 -32.93 -50.02
N PRO A 895 -20.98 -32.07 -50.81
CA PRO A 895 -21.62 -31.14 -51.75
C PRO A 895 -22.07 -31.76 -53.10
N LYS A 896 -22.36 -33.06 -53.16
CA LYS A 896 -22.88 -33.71 -54.37
C LYS A 896 -23.89 -34.81 -54.03
N MET A 897 -25.18 -34.48 -54.12
CA MET A 897 -26.21 -35.29 -54.76
C MET A 897 -27.26 -34.35 -55.32
#